data_AF-A0A9Q9BEM8-F1
#
_entry.id   AF-A0A9Q9BEM8-F1
#
_cell.length_a   1.000
_cell.length_b   1.000
_cell.length_c   1.000
_cell.angle_alpha   90.00
_cell.angle_beta   90.00
_cell.angle_gamma   90.00
#
_symmetry.space_group_name_H-M   'P 1'
#
loop_
_entity.id
_entity.type
_entity.pdbx_description
1 polymer ?
#
loop_
_entity_poly.entity_id
_entity_poly.type
_entity_poly.pdbx_seq_one_letter_code
_entity_poly.pdbx_strand_id
1 'polypeptide(L)'
;MNKKRLFAGIFICFLSIAAFSKGSAEEDYATAKSLLEESKNTAALQDIVNVIENKPESIESGISLARKTMKNQAEFQKTFHELIELLKVDPNNNLKRIAIIDKMELLESDMDPVLRDFLNKVKTSSFYAIYRIKFNDLMNEGIKLIQEKKYNDAAKTFIQGFSMYDGDTMNEDQNAQISSILKKELDLVKSDTKKYEDAYAEFMSDLNKYRAKAFSSSLSSLESELNNLKNSSSQLRSITDSLVRSGASLKRIYLNERKRNIETEESILPFAYRLTLGRDSAKEYEGVEGAMEAGVHDPLYSLADRHWLEIRKLWFESCDTFDFESDISIDKNLSLIDFHLKSLTGIYSVINTRSGSRFGKIVDSQDKKRNSLAELNKIIDSSKKYYSSFLSIRERIQPLSSSYTGSSDELRNPDNPKIKTFKAEIQELESMISSVKKLSESSIPHIANDLGKEQEALETKNSLLLSNLDKTRLICYEELAIINNRSGKEAFAETKQRYDRFTNNQKNNDKTSPGEARQELINLREIIKLDLRILNNFIKDTDSSISGSSKVFAENKNGIEKTIASLKDLSGIIASDLALTESTLLKIQLAKNEADLRFEEAKRNLKSGNFSAARRSIELSRTRTNDALQLEEDAEYRSSTDKRLEQLGKEINDAENAVVVKDVRAYLEKAKKDYFNTEFVKAEETLNAARSRWAVTNIEPNEEVENWLAIVNTAGTLKTGRTIPPSAPLYPQMIQLLNNANQLYLDAEQKIKSGQRRAALNNLNQAKENIRQVLLIFPYNEIAGQLNLKIDKLIDPVNFNEQFKRKVQTIRTEYKRNSQKSYSDLLDLYGIDKNFPGLAALKNEVEIYLGLKLPPPNLKAIAESASLTKSAQAIYRAGDRLSFPIALQQLDTAIKLDPQNIAAIQLKDSIQMTMGGEAVVVLSAADEAKYQQAVSELQKGNRVIAAALVEQLMQSPNARNSAKVRELKKRIDALL
;
A
#
# COMPACT_ATOMS: atom_id res chain seq x y z
N MET A 1 -15.19 -119.31 57.37
CA MET A 1 -14.29 -120.49 57.36
C MET A 1 -14.20 -121.07 58.78
N ASN A 2 -14.96 -122.10 59.10
CA ASN A 2 -14.53 -123.11 60.06
C ASN A 2 -15.37 -124.39 59.90
N LYS A 3 -14.67 -125.53 59.91
CA LYS A 3 -15.14 -126.91 59.67
C LYS A 3 -15.31 -127.33 58.21
N LYS A 4 -14.20 -127.74 57.59
CA LYS A 4 -13.86 -129.17 57.37
C LYS A 4 -12.69 -129.27 56.38
N ARG A 5 -11.47 -129.15 56.91
CA ARG A 5 -10.34 -129.93 56.42
C ARG A 5 -10.49 -131.31 57.06
N LEU A 6 -10.78 -132.33 56.27
CA LEU A 6 -10.52 -133.75 56.54
C LEU A 6 -11.27 -134.54 55.47
N PHE A 7 -10.55 -134.94 54.42
CA PHE A 7 -10.52 -136.31 53.90
C PHE A 7 -9.55 -136.33 52.71
N ALA A 8 -8.26 -136.21 53.05
CA ALA A 8 -7.19 -136.80 52.28
C ALA A 8 -6.86 -138.12 52.96
N GLY A 9 -6.91 -139.23 52.20
CA GLY A 9 -6.49 -140.54 52.65
C GLY A 9 -7.63 -141.54 52.74
N ILE A 10 -7.83 -142.28 51.65
CA ILE A 10 -8.11 -143.74 51.55
C ILE A 10 -8.66 -144.01 50.14
N PHE A 11 -8.21 -145.12 49.55
CA PHE A 11 -8.66 -145.76 48.30
C PHE A 11 -7.95 -145.42 46.97
N ILE A 12 -6.65 -145.72 46.94
CA ILE A 12 -6.06 -146.53 45.87
C ILE A 12 -6.46 -147.99 46.13
N CYS A 13 -6.76 -148.75 45.06
CA CYS A 13 -7.16 -150.16 44.97
C CYS A 13 -8.67 -150.46 44.93
N PHE A 14 -9.26 -150.46 43.73
CA PHE A 14 -9.90 -151.67 43.18
C PHE A 14 -9.90 -151.58 41.65
N LEU A 15 -9.00 -152.36 41.04
CA LEU A 15 -9.10 -152.83 39.67
C LEU A 15 -10.11 -154.00 39.65
N SER A 16 -10.90 -154.05 38.58
CA SER A 16 -11.53 -155.27 38.04
C SER A 16 -12.67 -155.90 38.85
N ILE A 17 -13.91 -155.42 38.69
CA ILE A 17 -15.12 -156.27 38.84
C ILE A 17 -16.15 -155.94 37.74
N ALA A 18 -16.71 -157.03 37.23
CA ALA A 18 -17.70 -157.24 36.18
C ALA A 18 -18.75 -156.15 35.92
N ALA A 19 -19.10 -156.05 34.64
CA ALA A 19 -20.29 -155.39 34.13
C ALA A 19 -21.56 -155.76 34.91
N PHE A 20 -22.22 -154.74 35.45
CA PHE A 20 -23.63 -154.78 35.86
C PHE A 20 -24.36 -153.54 35.32
N SER A 21 -25.67 -153.70 35.13
CA SER A 21 -26.56 -152.92 34.25
C SER A 21 -26.48 -151.39 34.36
N LYS A 22 -26.33 -150.75 33.21
CA LYS A 22 -26.09 -149.31 32.97
C LYS A 22 -27.36 -148.42 32.96
N GLY A 23 -28.37 -148.73 33.78
CA GLY A 23 -29.72 -148.16 33.64
C GLY A 23 -30.22 -147.22 34.74
N SER A 24 -29.70 -147.26 35.98
CA SER A 24 -30.31 -146.55 37.12
C SER A 24 -29.52 -145.36 37.67
N ALA A 25 -28.30 -145.11 37.20
CA ALA A 25 -27.43 -144.05 37.75
C ALA A 25 -27.60 -142.66 37.07
N GLU A 26 -28.39 -142.54 35.99
CA GLU A 26 -28.55 -141.28 35.23
C GLU A 26 -29.60 -140.31 35.82
N GLU A 27 -30.61 -140.80 36.54
CA GLU A 27 -31.65 -139.97 37.18
C GLU A 27 -31.13 -139.26 38.44
N ASP A 28 -30.17 -139.86 39.15
CA ASP A 28 -29.68 -139.35 40.43
C ASP A 28 -29.03 -137.97 40.36
N TYR A 29 -28.55 -137.55 39.18
CA TYR A 29 -27.84 -136.27 38.95
C TYR A 29 -28.61 -135.29 38.05
N ALA A 30 -29.94 -135.43 37.93
CA ALA A 30 -30.75 -134.57 37.06
C ALA A 30 -30.64 -133.06 37.42
N THR A 31 -30.66 -132.73 38.71
CA THR A 31 -30.53 -131.35 39.19
C THR A 31 -29.17 -130.75 38.87
N ALA A 32 -28.08 -131.45 39.18
CA ALA A 32 -26.72 -131.06 38.79
C ALA A 32 -26.55 -130.85 37.26
N LYS A 33 -27.17 -131.68 36.42
CA LYS A 33 -27.14 -131.50 34.95
C LYS A 33 -27.87 -130.23 34.52
N SER A 34 -29.04 -129.95 35.10
CA SER A 34 -29.79 -128.71 34.83
C SER A 34 -29.00 -127.47 35.27
N LEU A 35 -28.38 -127.51 36.45
CA LEU A 35 -27.52 -126.41 36.93
C LEU A 35 -26.31 -126.20 36.00
N LEU A 36 -25.72 -127.29 35.49
CA LEU A 36 -24.63 -127.20 34.51
C LEU A 36 -25.08 -126.63 33.16
N GLU A 37 -26.29 -126.94 32.70
CA GLU A 37 -26.89 -126.34 31.48
C GLU A 37 -27.19 -124.86 31.64
N GLU A 38 -27.54 -124.41 32.86
CA GLU A 38 -27.70 -122.99 33.21
C GLU A 38 -26.35 -122.28 33.47
N SER A 39 -25.21 -122.95 33.23
CA SER A 39 -23.86 -122.48 33.56
C SER A 39 -23.65 -122.12 35.03
N LYS A 40 -24.41 -122.70 35.96
CA LYS A 40 -24.27 -122.55 37.42
C LYS A 40 -23.32 -123.61 37.97
N ASN A 41 -22.04 -123.55 37.58
CA ASN A 41 -21.13 -124.68 37.79
C ASN A 41 -20.78 -124.87 39.27
N THR A 42 -20.77 -123.79 40.06
CA THR A 42 -20.53 -123.87 41.50
C THR A 42 -21.65 -124.62 42.20
N ALA A 43 -22.90 -124.24 41.91
CA ALA A 43 -24.09 -124.93 42.41
C ALA A 43 -24.15 -126.38 41.91
N ALA A 44 -23.80 -126.64 40.64
CA ALA A 44 -23.76 -127.99 40.06
C ALA A 44 -22.73 -128.89 40.77
N LEU A 45 -21.52 -128.41 41.06
CA LEU A 45 -20.52 -129.19 41.81
C LEU A 45 -20.98 -129.52 43.23
N GLN A 46 -21.62 -128.56 43.90
CA GLN A 46 -22.13 -128.76 45.25
C GLN A 46 -23.25 -129.80 45.29
N ASP A 47 -24.14 -129.77 44.29
CA ASP A 47 -25.19 -130.78 44.12
C ASP A 47 -24.59 -132.18 43.82
N ILE A 48 -23.59 -132.26 42.94
CA ILE A 48 -22.89 -133.53 42.64
C ILE A 48 -22.25 -134.13 43.90
N VAL A 49 -21.58 -133.33 44.71
CA VAL A 49 -20.97 -133.80 45.97
C VAL A 49 -22.05 -134.31 46.93
N ASN A 50 -23.17 -133.57 47.09
CA ASN A 50 -24.29 -134.01 47.93
C ASN A 50 -24.89 -135.34 47.46
N VAL A 51 -25.02 -135.56 46.14
CA VAL A 51 -25.52 -136.83 45.61
C VAL A 51 -24.53 -137.98 45.86
N ILE A 52 -23.23 -137.75 45.64
CA ILE A 52 -22.18 -138.76 45.90
C ILE A 52 -22.14 -139.17 47.38
N GLU A 53 -22.26 -138.21 48.32
CA GLU A 53 -22.27 -138.50 49.76
C GLU A 53 -23.48 -139.34 50.19
N ASN A 54 -24.64 -139.13 49.56
CA ASN A 54 -25.89 -139.81 49.91
C ASN A 54 -26.14 -141.13 49.14
N LYS A 55 -25.53 -141.29 47.96
CA LYS A 55 -25.70 -142.45 47.06
C LYS A 55 -24.35 -142.92 46.51
N PRO A 56 -23.51 -143.59 47.32
CA PRO A 56 -22.16 -144.01 46.94
C PRO A 56 -22.14 -144.97 45.73
N GLU A 57 -23.21 -145.71 45.50
CA GLU A 57 -23.40 -146.61 44.36
C GLU A 57 -23.38 -145.88 43.00
N SER A 58 -23.67 -144.58 42.97
CA SER A 58 -23.73 -143.75 41.77
C SER A 58 -22.43 -142.96 41.49
N ILE A 59 -21.38 -143.19 42.30
CA ILE A 59 -20.18 -142.33 42.36
C ILE A 59 -19.44 -142.17 41.03
N GLU A 60 -19.43 -143.19 40.17
CA GLU A 60 -18.71 -143.14 38.89
C GLU A 60 -19.33 -142.12 37.92
N SER A 61 -20.66 -142.06 37.87
CA SER A 61 -21.40 -141.06 37.10
C SER A 61 -21.22 -139.65 37.68
N GLY A 62 -21.22 -139.55 39.01
CA GLY A 62 -20.91 -138.30 39.73
C GLY A 62 -19.49 -137.80 39.45
N ILE A 63 -18.48 -138.67 39.45
CA ILE A 63 -17.08 -138.32 39.12
C ILE A 63 -16.98 -137.82 37.68
N SER A 64 -17.68 -138.45 36.73
CA SER A 64 -17.69 -138.01 35.33
C SER A 64 -18.32 -136.62 35.16
N LEU A 65 -19.47 -136.38 35.79
CA LEU A 65 -20.17 -135.09 35.75
C LEU A 65 -19.39 -134.00 36.52
N ALA A 66 -18.76 -134.35 37.64
CA ALA A 66 -17.85 -133.48 38.38
C ALA A 66 -16.66 -133.09 37.50
N ARG A 67 -16.03 -134.02 36.79
CA ARG A 67 -14.93 -133.72 35.85
C ARG A 67 -15.37 -132.75 34.75
N LYS A 68 -16.57 -132.93 34.20
CA LYS A 68 -17.13 -132.02 33.18
C LYS A 68 -17.34 -130.60 33.74
N THR A 69 -17.91 -130.50 34.95
CA THR A 69 -18.20 -129.22 35.61
C THR A 69 -16.91 -128.52 36.09
N MET A 70 -15.95 -129.27 36.63
CA MET A 70 -14.62 -128.77 37.01
C MET A 70 -13.83 -128.25 35.81
N LYS A 71 -14.07 -128.77 34.59
CA LYS A 71 -13.46 -128.26 33.36
C LYS A 71 -13.92 -126.83 33.06
N ASN A 72 -15.22 -126.54 33.21
CA ASN A 72 -15.76 -125.18 33.03
C ASN A 72 -15.20 -124.21 34.07
N GLN A 73 -15.11 -124.63 35.34
CA GLN A 73 -14.50 -123.83 36.42
C GLN A 73 -13.00 -123.58 36.20
N ALA A 74 -12.25 -124.57 35.68
CA ALA A 74 -10.85 -124.40 35.31
C ALA A 74 -10.68 -123.41 34.14
N GLU A 75 -11.60 -123.44 33.17
CA GLU A 75 -11.61 -122.47 32.06
C GLU A 75 -11.98 -121.06 32.55
N PHE A 76 -12.98 -120.92 33.44
CA PHE A 76 -13.32 -119.66 34.09
C PHE A 76 -12.13 -119.05 34.85
N GLN A 77 -11.43 -119.87 35.66
CA GLN A 77 -10.25 -119.41 36.40
C GLN A 77 -9.11 -118.99 35.46
N LYS A 78 -8.90 -119.72 34.35
CA LYS A 78 -7.94 -119.34 33.32
C LYS A 78 -8.32 -118.00 32.68
N THR A 79 -9.58 -117.83 32.27
CA THR A 79 -10.08 -116.60 31.66
C THR A 79 -10.03 -115.41 32.64
N PHE A 80 -10.23 -115.63 33.95
CA PHE A 80 -10.00 -114.59 34.96
C PHE A 80 -8.53 -114.18 35.05
N HIS A 81 -7.58 -115.13 35.01
CA HIS A 81 -6.16 -114.80 34.96
C HIS A 81 -5.79 -114.03 33.69
N GLU A 82 -6.37 -114.41 32.53
CA GLU A 82 -6.22 -113.67 31.27
C GLU A 82 -6.72 -112.23 31.40
N LEU A 83 -7.82 -111.99 32.14
CA LEU A 83 -8.31 -110.63 32.44
C LEU A 83 -7.31 -109.85 33.30
N ILE A 84 -6.82 -110.43 34.40
CA ILE A 84 -5.84 -109.78 35.30
C ILE A 84 -4.54 -109.46 34.54
N GLU A 85 -4.07 -110.36 33.69
CA GLU A 85 -2.89 -110.14 32.85
C GLU A 85 -3.14 -109.03 31.83
N LEU A 86 -4.30 -109.02 31.17
CA LEU A 86 -4.68 -107.96 30.24
C LEU A 86 -4.74 -106.59 30.93
N LEU A 87 -5.30 -106.51 32.14
CA LEU A 87 -5.33 -105.31 32.96
C LEU A 87 -3.92 -104.80 33.33
N LYS A 88 -2.91 -105.67 33.33
CA LYS A 88 -1.51 -105.31 33.65
C LYS A 88 -0.68 -104.96 32.41
N VAL A 89 -0.79 -105.74 31.34
CA VAL A 89 0.09 -105.67 30.16
C VAL A 89 -0.44 -104.72 29.10
N ASP A 90 -1.76 -104.70 28.89
CA ASP A 90 -2.40 -103.86 27.86
C ASP A 90 -3.67 -103.20 28.44
N PRO A 91 -3.50 -102.25 29.38
CA PRO A 91 -4.59 -101.65 30.12
C PRO A 91 -5.47 -100.70 29.29
N ASN A 92 -5.26 -100.57 27.99
CA ASN A 92 -6.10 -99.72 27.13
C ASN A 92 -6.93 -100.53 26.13
N ASN A 93 -6.77 -101.85 26.10
CA ASN A 93 -7.49 -102.73 25.18
C ASN A 93 -8.89 -103.07 25.69
N ASN A 94 -9.73 -102.04 25.69
CA ASN A 94 -11.08 -102.07 26.25
C ASN A 94 -12.00 -103.09 25.55
N LEU A 95 -11.86 -103.28 24.23
CA LEU A 95 -12.62 -104.29 23.49
C LEU A 95 -12.27 -105.71 23.95
N LYS A 96 -10.97 -106.01 24.13
CA LYS A 96 -10.53 -107.33 24.60
C LYS A 96 -10.92 -107.58 26.06
N ARG A 97 -10.94 -106.54 26.90
CA ARG A 97 -11.44 -106.64 28.29
C ARG A 97 -12.91 -107.07 28.32
N ILE A 98 -13.76 -106.40 27.56
CA ILE A 98 -15.19 -106.71 27.48
C ILE A 98 -15.39 -108.13 26.98
N ALA A 99 -14.71 -108.54 25.90
CA ALA A 99 -14.82 -109.90 25.36
C ALA A 99 -14.39 -110.99 26.36
N ILE A 100 -13.35 -110.75 27.17
CA ILE A 100 -12.94 -111.67 28.23
C ILE A 100 -14.00 -111.72 29.34
N ILE A 101 -14.56 -110.57 29.74
CA ILE A 101 -15.63 -110.50 30.75
C ILE A 101 -16.90 -111.22 30.27
N ASP A 102 -17.33 -111.01 29.03
CA ASP A 102 -18.48 -111.71 28.42
C ASP A 102 -18.26 -113.22 28.41
N LYS A 103 -17.04 -113.66 28.08
CA LYS A 103 -16.66 -115.08 28.14
C LYS A 103 -16.75 -115.63 29.57
N MET A 104 -16.33 -114.86 30.58
CA MET A 104 -16.47 -115.24 31.98
C MET A 104 -17.94 -115.36 32.41
N GLU A 105 -18.79 -114.41 32.03
CA GLU A 105 -20.22 -114.39 32.35
C GLU A 105 -20.98 -115.57 31.69
N LEU A 106 -20.56 -116.00 30.50
CA LEU A 106 -21.10 -117.20 29.83
C LEU A 106 -20.65 -118.51 30.50
N LEU A 107 -19.41 -118.53 31.00
CA LEU A 107 -18.83 -119.70 31.64
C LEU A 107 -19.42 -119.94 33.03
N GLU A 108 -19.71 -118.90 33.81
CA GLU A 108 -20.28 -119.01 35.15
C GLU A 108 -21.39 -117.96 35.36
N SER A 109 -22.63 -118.41 35.52
CA SER A 109 -23.78 -117.54 35.75
C SER A 109 -24.07 -117.30 37.24
N ASP A 110 -23.53 -118.15 38.14
CA ASP A 110 -23.73 -118.08 39.61
C ASP A 110 -22.59 -117.42 40.40
N MET A 111 -21.83 -116.51 39.77
CA MET A 111 -20.65 -115.87 40.37
C MET A 111 -20.88 -115.20 41.73
N ASP A 112 -19.82 -115.18 42.54
CA ASP A 112 -19.75 -114.42 43.79
C ASP A 112 -20.12 -112.92 43.55
N PRO A 113 -20.98 -112.32 44.40
CA PRO A 113 -21.44 -110.95 44.20
C PRO A 113 -20.31 -109.90 44.12
N VAL A 114 -19.19 -110.10 44.83
CA VAL A 114 -18.04 -109.17 44.82
C VAL A 114 -17.30 -109.28 43.49
N LEU A 115 -17.09 -110.50 42.98
CA LEU A 115 -16.49 -110.72 41.67
C LEU A 115 -17.37 -110.14 40.55
N ARG A 116 -18.69 -110.36 40.64
CA ARG A 116 -19.65 -109.79 39.68
C ARG A 116 -19.62 -108.26 39.67
N ASP A 117 -19.57 -107.62 40.84
CA ASP A 117 -19.43 -106.15 40.95
C ASP A 117 -18.10 -105.65 40.35
N PHE A 118 -16.99 -106.35 40.61
CA PHE A 118 -15.69 -106.03 40.01
C PHE A 118 -15.73 -106.10 38.47
N LEU A 119 -16.24 -107.20 37.91
CA LEU A 119 -16.35 -107.38 36.45
C LEU A 119 -17.25 -106.30 35.84
N ASN A 120 -18.39 -105.99 36.47
CA ASN A 120 -19.29 -104.92 36.04
C ASN A 120 -18.61 -103.54 36.02
N LYS A 121 -17.80 -103.21 37.04
CA LYS A 121 -17.03 -101.96 37.10
C LYS A 121 -16.00 -101.88 35.98
N VAL A 122 -15.23 -102.95 35.75
CA VAL A 122 -14.23 -103.01 34.67
C VAL A 122 -14.89 -102.90 33.30
N LYS A 123 -16.04 -103.56 33.10
CA LYS A 123 -16.84 -103.52 31.88
C LYS A 123 -17.37 -102.09 31.61
N THR A 124 -17.94 -101.44 32.63
CA THR A 124 -18.44 -100.05 32.57
C THR A 124 -17.33 -99.06 32.22
N SER A 125 -16.20 -99.13 32.91
CA SER A 125 -15.03 -98.26 32.63
C SER A 125 -14.48 -98.46 31.21
N SER A 126 -14.45 -99.72 30.74
CA SER A 126 -14.02 -100.05 29.37
C SER A 126 -14.95 -99.47 28.30
N PHE A 127 -16.28 -99.55 28.49
CA PHE A 127 -17.26 -98.92 27.61
C PHE A 127 -17.12 -97.39 27.61
N TYR A 128 -17.01 -96.77 28.79
CA TYR A 128 -16.81 -95.33 28.90
C TYR A 128 -15.55 -94.85 28.16
N ALA A 129 -14.43 -95.58 28.29
CA ALA A 129 -13.19 -95.26 27.59
C ALA A 129 -13.32 -95.34 26.06
N ILE A 130 -14.01 -96.36 25.52
CA ILE A 130 -14.31 -96.48 24.09
C ILE A 130 -15.11 -95.27 23.60
N TYR A 131 -16.19 -94.93 24.30
CA TYR A 131 -17.03 -93.79 23.92
C TYR A 131 -16.33 -92.44 24.06
N ARG A 132 -15.44 -92.30 25.06
CA ARG A 132 -14.61 -91.10 25.24
C ARG A 132 -13.64 -90.89 24.07
N ILE A 133 -13.01 -91.95 23.56
CA ILE A 133 -12.13 -91.88 22.37
C ILE A 133 -12.96 -91.40 21.17
N LYS A 134 -14.07 -92.09 20.89
CA LYS A 134 -14.98 -91.72 19.80
C LYS A 134 -15.50 -90.29 19.92
N PHE A 135 -15.84 -89.83 21.12
CA PHE A 135 -16.24 -88.43 21.36
C PHE A 135 -15.12 -87.44 20.99
N ASN A 136 -13.89 -87.69 21.44
CA ASN A 136 -12.76 -86.81 21.14
C ASN A 136 -12.44 -86.77 19.64
N ASP A 137 -12.50 -87.92 18.96
CA ASP A 137 -12.25 -88.00 17.52
C ASP A 137 -13.26 -87.16 16.73
N LEU A 138 -14.56 -87.34 17.02
CA LEU A 138 -15.63 -86.55 16.41
C LEU A 138 -15.51 -85.06 16.75
N MET A 139 -15.11 -84.72 17.97
CA MET A 139 -14.90 -83.32 18.35
C MET A 139 -13.77 -82.68 17.54
N ASN A 140 -12.63 -83.35 17.42
CA ASN A 140 -11.47 -82.86 16.68
C ASN A 140 -11.77 -82.74 15.17
N GLU A 141 -12.42 -83.74 14.60
CA GLU A 141 -12.82 -83.72 13.18
C GLU A 141 -13.82 -82.62 12.89
N GLY A 142 -14.85 -82.47 13.74
CA GLY A 142 -15.83 -81.39 13.60
C GLY A 142 -15.21 -80.00 13.69
N ILE A 143 -14.29 -79.76 14.63
CA ILE A 143 -13.55 -78.49 14.74
C ILE A 143 -12.72 -78.21 13.48
N LYS A 144 -12.03 -79.23 12.96
CA LYS A 144 -11.25 -79.11 11.71
C LYS A 144 -12.16 -78.74 10.53
N LEU A 145 -13.34 -79.34 10.42
CA LEU A 145 -14.31 -79.02 9.38
C LEU A 145 -14.84 -77.58 9.50
N ILE A 146 -15.03 -77.05 10.71
CA ILE A 146 -15.36 -75.64 10.93
C ILE A 146 -14.23 -74.74 10.40
N GLN A 147 -12.97 -75.05 10.72
CA GLN A 147 -11.80 -74.30 10.23
C GLN A 147 -11.68 -74.35 8.70
N GLU A 148 -12.08 -75.46 8.07
CA GLU A 148 -12.19 -75.62 6.62
C GLU A 148 -13.44 -74.97 6.01
N LYS A 149 -14.28 -74.28 6.82
CA LYS A 149 -15.54 -73.65 6.42
C LYS A 149 -16.62 -74.63 5.91
N LYS A 150 -16.54 -75.89 6.31
CA LYS A 150 -17.50 -76.96 6.00
C LYS A 150 -18.47 -77.16 7.17
N TYR A 151 -19.29 -76.14 7.42
CA TYR A 151 -20.09 -76.04 8.64
C TYR A 151 -21.17 -77.12 8.78
N ASN A 152 -21.88 -77.43 7.68
CA ASN A 152 -22.90 -78.48 7.69
C ASN A 152 -22.30 -79.87 7.89
N ASP A 153 -21.12 -80.12 7.32
CA ASP A 153 -20.38 -81.37 7.52
C ASP A 153 -19.92 -81.49 8.98
N ALA A 154 -19.40 -80.40 9.56
CA ALA A 154 -19.04 -80.36 10.98
C ALA A 154 -20.24 -80.69 11.89
N ALA A 155 -21.39 -80.05 11.66
CA ALA A 155 -22.63 -80.30 12.42
C ALA A 155 -23.07 -81.78 12.32
N LYS A 156 -22.98 -82.38 11.14
CA LYS A 156 -23.25 -83.81 10.94
C LYS A 156 -22.25 -84.70 11.66
N THR A 157 -20.96 -84.36 11.63
CA THR A 157 -19.91 -85.10 12.36
C THR A 157 -20.20 -85.13 13.85
N PHE A 158 -20.56 -83.99 14.48
CA PHE A 158 -20.94 -83.99 15.89
C PHE A 158 -22.18 -84.86 16.19
N ILE A 159 -23.18 -84.86 15.29
CA ILE A 159 -24.37 -85.71 15.43
C ILE A 159 -24.05 -87.21 15.39
N GLN A 160 -23.03 -87.64 14.65
CA GLN A 160 -22.64 -89.06 14.59
C GLN A 160 -22.32 -89.61 15.99
N GLY A 161 -21.91 -88.75 16.93
CA GLY A 161 -21.66 -89.12 18.31
C GLY A 161 -22.92 -89.52 19.09
N PHE A 162 -24.12 -89.24 18.57
CA PHE A 162 -25.37 -89.71 19.17
C PHE A 162 -25.60 -91.21 18.99
N SER A 163 -24.85 -91.89 18.12
CA SER A 163 -24.85 -93.35 18.02
C SER A 163 -24.35 -94.06 19.28
N MET A 164 -23.73 -93.33 20.23
CA MET A 164 -23.37 -93.86 21.55
C MET A 164 -24.59 -94.18 22.43
N TYR A 165 -25.80 -93.78 22.01
CA TYR A 165 -27.05 -93.93 22.76
C TYR A 165 -28.08 -94.82 22.04
N ASP A 166 -27.67 -95.58 21.00
CA ASP A 166 -28.55 -96.52 20.30
C ASP A 166 -28.55 -97.89 21.01
N GLY A 167 -29.74 -98.46 21.23
CA GLY A 167 -30.05 -99.44 22.29
C GLY A 167 -29.45 -100.86 22.17
N ASP A 168 -28.77 -101.20 21.08
CA ASP A 168 -28.25 -102.57 20.85
C ASP A 168 -27.01 -102.92 21.72
N THR A 169 -26.45 -101.94 22.43
CA THR A 169 -25.20 -102.10 23.21
C THR A 169 -25.33 -101.80 24.70
N MET A 170 -26.53 -101.45 25.17
CA MET A 170 -26.79 -101.05 26.56
C MET A 170 -27.68 -102.09 27.26
N ASN A 171 -27.40 -102.42 28.52
CA ASN A 171 -28.24 -103.36 29.28
C ASN A 171 -29.65 -102.78 29.53
N GLU A 172 -30.64 -103.62 29.82
CA GLU A 172 -32.05 -103.20 29.99
C GLU A 172 -32.24 -102.12 31.08
N ASP A 173 -31.45 -102.17 32.17
CA ASP A 173 -31.50 -101.18 33.25
C ASP A 173 -30.92 -99.81 32.85
N GLN A 174 -29.84 -99.77 32.06
CA GLN A 174 -29.27 -98.53 31.50
C GLN A 174 -30.16 -97.96 30.38
N ASN A 175 -30.80 -98.83 29.60
CA ASN A 175 -31.83 -98.43 28.63
C ASN A 175 -33.05 -97.80 29.32
N ALA A 176 -33.48 -98.31 30.48
CA ALA A 176 -34.55 -97.71 31.27
C ALA A 176 -34.15 -96.37 31.92
N GLN A 177 -32.86 -96.18 32.26
CA GLN A 177 -32.30 -94.91 32.73
C GLN A 177 -32.21 -93.83 31.64
N ILE A 178 -32.06 -94.23 30.37
CA ILE A 178 -32.17 -93.33 29.22
C ILE A 178 -33.65 -92.94 29.05
N SER A 179 -34.04 -91.88 29.74
CA SER A 179 -35.38 -91.32 29.70
C SER A 179 -35.83 -91.05 28.25
N SER A 180 -37.12 -91.25 27.95
CA SER A 180 -37.77 -90.78 26.72
C SER A 180 -37.49 -89.30 26.42
N ILE A 181 -37.20 -88.52 27.46
CA ILE A 181 -36.77 -87.12 27.35
C ILE A 181 -35.39 -87.01 26.68
N LEU A 182 -34.40 -87.84 27.02
CA LEU A 182 -33.07 -87.81 26.38
C LEU A 182 -33.18 -88.10 24.88
N LYS A 183 -33.90 -89.17 24.50
CA LYS A 183 -34.08 -89.54 23.10
C LYS A 183 -34.78 -88.44 22.31
N LYS A 184 -35.85 -87.86 22.88
CA LYS A 184 -36.57 -86.72 22.29
C LYS A 184 -35.64 -85.55 22.02
N GLU A 185 -34.80 -85.15 22.97
CA GLU A 185 -33.89 -84.01 22.79
C GLU A 185 -32.80 -84.30 21.75
N LEU A 186 -32.26 -85.53 21.70
CA LEU A 186 -31.31 -85.94 20.66
C LEU A 186 -31.94 -85.91 19.26
N ASP A 187 -33.18 -86.38 19.13
CA ASP A 187 -33.92 -86.35 17.86
C ASP A 187 -34.28 -84.91 17.44
N LEU A 188 -34.58 -84.03 18.40
CA LEU A 188 -34.73 -82.59 18.13
C LEU A 188 -33.43 -81.97 17.61
N VAL A 189 -32.28 -82.27 18.20
CA VAL A 189 -30.97 -81.79 17.71
C VAL A 189 -30.67 -82.29 16.30
N LYS A 190 -30.98 -83.58 16.00
CA LYS A 190 -30.87 -84.13 14.64
C LYS A 190 -31.79 -83.40 13.66
N SER A 191 -33.04 -83.18 14.06
CA SER A 191 -34.04 -82.47 13.25
C SER A 191 -33.62 -81.03 12.96
N ASP A 192 -33.16 -80.30 13.97
CA ASP A 192 -32.75 -78.91 13.82
C ASP A 192 -31.47 -78.80 12.97
N THR A 193 -30.56 -79.77 13.05
CA THR A 193 -29.42 -79.82 12.12
C THR A 193 -29.83 -80.07 10.69
N LYS A 194 -30.82 -80.92 10.46
CA LYS A 194 -31.34 -81.12 9.11
C LYS A 194 -32.04 -79.88 8.57
N LYS A 195 -32.90 -79.24 9.38
CA LYS A 195 -33.57 -77.98 9.02
C LYS A 195 -32.56 -76.87 8.73
N TYR A 196 -31.49 -76.78 9.53
CA TYR A 196 -30.41 -75.83 9.31
C TYR A 196 -29.73 -76.08 7.97
N GLU A 197 -29.35 -77.32 7.68
CA GLU A 197 -28.73 -77.69 6.40
C GLU A 197 -29.63 -77.31 5.20
N ASP A 198 -30.93 -77.62 5.28
CA ASP A 198 -31.89 -77.35 4.21
C ASP A 198 -32.10 -75.83 4.01
N ALA A 199 -32.14 -75.04 5.09
CA ALA A 199 -32.23 -73.58 5.05
C ALA A 199 -30.90 -72.89 4.66
N TYR A 200 -29.76 -73.56 4.86
CA TYR A 200 -28.43 -72.98 4.61
C TYR A 200 -28.21 -72.66 3.13
N ALA A 201 -28.77 -73.47 2.22
CA ALA A 201 -28.70 -73.23 0.79
C ALA A 201 -29.39 -71.92 0.38
N GLU A 202 -30.53 -71.59 1.01
CA GLU A 202 -31.25 -70.34 0.79
C GLU A 202 -30.44 -69.14 1.28
N PHE A 203 -29.89 -69.20 2.49
CA PHE A 203 -29.00 -68.16 3.01
C PHE A 203 -27.80 -67.90 2.11
N MET A 204 -27.13 -68.96 1.64
CA MET A 204 -26.00 -68.81 0.71
C MET A 204 -26.42 -68.26 -0.66
N SER A 205 -27.64 -68.59 -1.13
CA SER A 205 -28.21 -68.02 -2.35
C SER A 205 -28.46 -66.52 -2.19
N ASP A 206 -29.09 -66.09 -1.09
CA ASP A 206 -29.34 -64.69 -0.79
C ASP A 206 -28.04 -63.89 -0.61
N LEU A 207 -27.05 -64.47 0.08
CA LEU A 207 -25.71 -63.89 0.21
C LEU A 207 -25.05 -63.66 -1.16
N ASN A 208 -25.15 -64.63 -2.06
CA ASN A 208 -24.59 -64.53 -3.41
C ASN A 208 -25.34 -63.52 -4.27
N LYS A 209 -26.68 -63.43 -4.17
CA LYS A 209 -27.49 -62.41 -4.86
C LYS A 209 -27.15 -61.00 -4.38
N TYR A 210 -27.07 -60.81 -3.06
CA TYR A 210 -26.62 -59.56 -2.46
C TYR A 210 -25.24 -59.19 -3.00
N ARG A 211 -24.28 -60.12 -2.96
CA ARG A 211 -22.91 -59.89 -3.43
C ARG A 211 -22.85 -59.53 -4.92
N ALA A 212 -23.57 -60.26 -5.78
CA ALA A 212 -23.57 -59.99 -7.21
C ALA A 212 -24.08 -58.58 -7.53
N LYS A 213 -25.08 -58.11 -6.80
CA LYS A 213 -25.66 -56.78 -6.98
C LYS A 213 -24.78 -55.68 -6.36
N ALA A 214 -24.30 -55.89 -5.13
CA ALA A 214 -23.52 -54.94 -4.37
C ALA A 214 -22.17 -54.59 -5.01
N PHE A 215 -21.57 -55.52 -5.75
CA PHE A 215 -20.29 -55.33 -6.44
C PHE A 215 -20.44 -55.35 -7.97
N SER A 216 -21.65 -55.08 -8.47
CA SER A 216 -21.87 -54.80 -9.88
C SER A 216 -21.40 -53.38 -10.23
N SER A 217 -21.25 -53.10 -11.52
CA SER A 217 -20.81 -51.79 -12.01
C SER A 217 -21.87 -50.68 -11.86
N SER A 218 -23.08 -50.96 -11.35
CA SER A 218 -24.17 -49.99 -11.22
C SER A 218 -24.62 -49.79 -9.76
N LEU A 219 -24.87 -48.51 -9.42
CA LEU A 219 -25.49 -48.11 -8.16
C LEU A 219 -26.96 -48.55 -8.18
N SER A 220 -27.28 -49.61 -7.45
CA SER A 220 -28.63 -50.13 -7.32
C SER A 220 -29.00 -50.31 -5.85
N SER A 221 -30.29 -50.14 -5.53
CA SER A 221 -30.76 -50.36 -4.15
C SER A 221 -30.56 -51.83 -3.75
N LEU A 222 -29.95 -52.04 -2.58
CA LEU A 222 -29.73 -53.35 -1.97
C LEU A 222 -30.78 -53.71 -0.92
N GLU A 223 -31.82 -52.89 -0.76
CA GLU A 223 -32.78 -53.05 0.34
C GLU A 223 -33.51 -54.39 0.30
N SER A 224 -33.96 -54.82 -0.90
CA SER A 224 -34.60 -56.13 -1.06
C SER A 224 -33.65 -57.27 -0.75
N GLU A 225 -32.42 -57.23 -1.28
CA GLU A 225 -31.43 -58.28 -1.07
C GLU A 225 -30.95 -58.34 0.38
N LEU A 226 -30.79 -57.18 1.04
CA LEU A 226 -30.45 -57.08 2.45
C LEU A 226 -31.57 -57.64 3.34
N ASN A 227 -32.83 -57.33 3.03
CA ASN A 227 -33.97 -57.87 3.76
C ASN A 227 -34.08 -59.39 3.59
N ASN A 228 -33.86 -59.92 2.39
CA ASN A 228 -33.81 -61.37 2.17
C ASN A 228 -32.69 -62.02 2.99
N LEU A 229 -31.47 -61.46 2.93
CA LEU A 229 -30.33 -61.93 3.71
C LEU A 229 -30.58 -61.86 5.23
N LYS A 230 -31.25 -60.81 5.71
CA LYS A 230 -31.66 -60.68 7.11
C LYS A 230 -32.66 -61.76 7.49
N ASN A 231 -33.63 -62.05 6.63
CA ASN A 231 -34.66 -63.07 6.88
C ASN A 231 -34.04 -64.47 6.92
N SER A 232 -33.26 -64.85 5.90
CA SER A 232 -32.64 -66.18 5.83
C SER A 232 -31.59 -66.40 6.94
N SER A 233 -30.80 -65.39 7.30
CA SER A 233 -29.91 -65.49 8.47
C SER A 233 -30.66 -65.58 9.81
N SER A 234 -31.77 -64.85 9.97
CA SER A 234 -32.62 -64.93 11.18
C SER A 234 -33.28 -66.30 11.29
N GLN A 235 -33.69 -66.91 10.18
CA GLN A 235 -34.21 -68.27 10.15
C GLN A 235 -33.15 -69.27 10.62
N LEU A 236 -31.93 -69.21 10.10
CA LEU A 236 -30.83 -70.07 10.57
C LEU A 236 -30.57 -69.91 12.07
N ARG A 237 -30.51 -68.67 12.57
CA ARG A 237 -30.33 -68.41 14.01
C ARG A 237 -31.49 -68.89 14.86
N SER A 238 -32.73 -68.81 14.38
CA SER A 238 -33.89 -69.34 15.10
C SER A 238 -33.84 -70.87 15.25
N ILE A 239 -33.28 -71.57 14.26
CA ILE A 239 -33.01 -73.01 14.32
C ILE A 239 -31.89 -73.28 15.32
N THR A 240 -30.80 -72.50 15.28
CA THR A 240 -29.73 -72.57 16.28
C THR A 240 -30.27 -72.34 17.70
N ASP A 241 -31.19 -71.41 17.92
CA ASP A 241 -31.79 -71.16 19.24
C ASP A 241 -32.60 -72.36 19.75
N SER A 242 -33.31 -73.05 18.84
CA SER A 242 -34.01 -74.30 19.15
C SER A 242 -33.03 -75.40 19.55
N LEU A 243 -31.93 -75.53 18.80
CA LEU A 243 -30.86 -76.46 19.09
C LEU A 243 -30.18 -76.16 20.44
N VAL A 244 -29.92 -74.89 20.75
CA VAL A 244 -29.34 -74.47 22.03
C VAL A 244 -30.26 -74.81 23.20
N ARG A 245 -31.59 -74.61 23.06
CA ARG A 245 -32.56 -75.03 24.09
C ARG A 245 -32.53 -76.54 24.31
N SER A 246 -32.46 -77.32 23.23
CA SER A 246 -32.37 -78.78 23.29
C SER A 246 -31.07 -79.22 23.99
N GLY A 247 -29.93 -78.63 23.60
CA GLY A 247 -28.64 -78.86 24.26
C GLY A 247 -28.61 -78.46 25.73
N ALA A 248 -29.27 -77.36 26.11
CA ALA A 248 -29.41 -76.96 27.51
C ALA A 248 -30.27 -77.96 28.31
N SER A 249 -31.31 -78.52 27.67
CA SER A 249 -32.12 -79.59 28.23
C SER A 249 -31.27 -80.85 28.47
N LEU A 250 -30.44 -81.26 27.49
CA LEU A 250 -29.48 -82.36 27.62
C LEU A 250 -28.49 -82.12 28.76
N LYS A 251 -27.94 -80.90 28.88
CA LYS A 251 -27.04 -80.52 29.98
C LYS A 251 -27.72 -80.64 31.35
N ARG A 252 -28.98 -80.21 31.44
CA ARG A 252 -29.78 -80.31 32.67
C ARG A 252 -30.07 -81.75 33.06
N ILE A 253 -30.34 -82.65 32.10
CA ILE A 253 -30.50 -84.09 32.36
C ILE A 253 -29.25 -84.64 33.06
N TYR A 254 -28.07 -84.40 32.48
CA TYR A 254 -26.80 -84.80 33.09
C TYR A 254 -26.60 -84.21 34.50
N LEU A 255 -26.84 -82.92 34.69
CA LEU A 255 -26.66 -82.27 36.00
C LEU A 255 -27.63 -82.82 37.06
N ASN A 256 -28.84 -83.20 36.67
CA ASN A 256 -29.81 -83.80 37.58
C ASN A 256 -29.41 -85.22 37.99
N GLU A 257 -28.87 -86.01 37.07
CA GLU A 257 -28.37 -87.35 37.36
C GLU A 257 -27.16 -87.32 38.29
N ARG A 258 -26.19 -86.45 38.01
CA ARG A 258 -25.00 -86.26 38.86
C ARG A 258 -25.34 -85.91 40.30
N LYS A 259 -26.44 -85.16 40.53
CA LYS A 259 -26.92 -84.81 41.88
C LYS A 259 -27.52 -86.00 42.64
N ARG A 260 -28.03 -87.03 41.94
CA ARG A 260 -28.73 -88.17 42.55
C ARG A 260 -27.79 -89.31 42.93
N ASN A 261 -26.58 -89.38 42.34
CA ASN A 261 -25.69 -90.53 42.52
C ASN A 261 -24.22 -90.08 42.59
N ILE A 262 -23.57 -90.26 43.74
CA ILE A 262 -22.25 -89.67 44.07
C ILE A 262 -21.10 -90.38 43.31
N GLU A 263 -21.29 -91.61 42.83
CA GLU A 263 -20.30 -92.40 42.05
C GLU A 263 -20.39 -92.23 40.52
N THR A 264 -20.91 -91.10 40.01
CA THR A 264 -21.18 -90.87 38.57
C THR A 264 -19.99 -90.38 37.74
N GLU A 265 -18.75 -90.77 38.07
CA GLU A 265 -17.57 -90.31 37.33
C GLU A 265 -17.48 -90.88 35.89
N GLU A 266 -18.07 -92.04 35.62
CA GLU A 266 -18.00 -92.75 34.32
C GLU A 266 -19.36 -92.75 33.58
N SER A 267 -19.97 -91.57 33.39
CA SER A 267 -21.22 -91.40 32.63
C SER A 267 -20.97 -90.85 31.23
N ILE A 268 -21.64 -91.41 30.21
CA ILE A 268 -21.57 -90.95 28.81
C ILE A 268 -22.44 -89.71 28.54
N LEU A 269 -23.43 -89.42 29.39
CA LEU A 269 -24.41 -88.33 29.21
C LEU A 269 -23.82 -86.93 28.93
N PRO A 270 -22.65 -86.54 29.49
CA PRO A 270 -22.02 -85.29 29.14
C PRO A 270 -21.70 -85.15 27.66
N PHE A 271 -21.43 -86.26 26.96
CA PHE A 271 -21.10 -86.22 25.54
C PHE A 271 -22.29 -85.70 24.72
N ALA A 272 -23.53 -86.00 25.09
CA ALA A 272 -24.73 -85.53 24.37
C ALA A 272 -24.80 -83.99 24.32
N TYR A 273 -24.73 -83.33 25.47
CA TYR A 273 -24.78 -81.86 25.47
C TYR A 273 -23.49 -81.23 24.95
N ARG A 274 -22.32 -81.86 25.14
CA ARG A 274 -21.03 -81.33 24.64
C ARG A 274 -20.89 -81.44 23.13
N LEU A 275 -21.40 -82.51 22.51
CA LEU A 275 -21.49 -82.59 21.05
C LEU A 275 -22.47 -81.55 20.50
N THR A 276 -23.54 -81.24 21.25
CA THR A 276 -24.55 -80.24 20.83
C THR A 276 -24.07 -78.80 21.01
N LEU A 277 -23.65 -78.41 22.21
CA LEU A 277 -23.31 -77.03 22.59
C LEU A 277 -21.80 -76.73 22.57
N GLY A 278 -20.96 -77.75 22.38
CA GLY A 278 -19.54 -77.69 22.66
C GLY A 278 -19.20 -77.90 24.14
N ARG A 279 -17.91 -78.00 24.45
CA ARG A 279 -17.37 -78.07 25.82
C ARG A 279 -17.50 -76.73 26.50
N ASP A 280 -17.81 -76.73 27.79
CA ASP A 280 -18.01 -75.50 28.57
C ASP A 280 -16.80 -74.54 28.51
N SER A 281 -15.58 -75.07 28.38
CA SER A 281 -14.33 -74.30 28.30
C SER A 281 -13.99 -73.76 26.89
N ALA A 282 -14.80 -74.05 25.88
CA ALA A 282 -14.51 -73.67 24.50
C ALA A 282 -14.54 -72.14 24.31
N LYS A 283 -13.47 -71.61 23.71
CA LYS A 283 -13.39 -70.20 23.25
C LYS A 283 -13.58 -70.05 21.74
N GLU A 284 -13.45 -71.15 21.01
CA GLU A 284 -13.63 -71.23 19.56
C GLU A 284 -14.86 -72.07 19.24
N TYR A 285 -15.39 -71.91 18.03
CA TYR A 285 -16.55 -72.63 17.54
C TYR A 285 -16.33 -74.15 17.62
N GLU A 286 -17.18 -74.83 18.40
CA GLU A 286 -17.23 -76.29 18.47
C GLU A 286 -18.61 -76.80 18.86
N GLY A 287 -18.84 -78.10 18.62
CA GLY A 287 -20.17 -78.68 18.72
C GLY A 287 -21.10 -78.19 17.61
N VAL A 288 -22.31 -78.76 17.56
CA VAL A 288 -23.31 -78.43 16.54
C VAL A 288 -23.67 -76.93 16.57
N GLU A 289 -23.85 -76.37 17.77
CA GLU A 289 -24.09 -74.93 17.99
C GLU A 289 -22.98 -74.06 17.37
N GLY A 290 -21.72 -74.38 17.65
CA GLY A 290 -20.58 -73.62 17.15
C GLY A 290 -20.46 -73.71 15.63
N ALA A 291 -20.69 -74.88 15.04
CA ALA A 291 -20.68 -75.06 13.59
C ALA A 291 -21.77 -74.22 12.90
N MET A 292 -23.00 -74.23 13.44
CA MET A 292 -24.10 -73.44 12.89
C MET A 292 -23.87 -71.94 13.02
N GLU A 293 -23.41 -71.45 14.17
CA GLU A 293 -23.14 -70.01 14.34
C GLU A 293 -21.98 -69.55 13.43
N ALA A 294 -20.90 -70.34 13.31
CA ALA A 294 -19.80 -70.06 12.38
C ALA A 294 -20.29 -69.97 10.93
N GLY A 295 -21.22 -70.85 10.54
CA GLY A 295 -21.80 -70.87 9.20
C GLY A 295 -22.61 -69.63 8.84
N VAL A 296 -23.16 -68.91 9.82
CA VAL A 296 -23.83 -67.62 9.59
C VAL A 296 -22.83 -66.47 9.68
N HIS A 297 -22.01 -66.46 10.73
CA HIS A 297 -21.11 -65.34 11.04
C HIS A 297 -20.02 -65.14 9.97
N ASP A 298 -19.30 -66.21 9.60
CA ASP A 298 -18.10 -66.07 8.76
C ASP A 298 -18.41 -65.63 7.32
N PRO A 299 -19.48 -66.11 6.64
CA PRO A 299 -19.87 -65.59 5.34
C PRO A 299 -20.30 -64.11 5.36
N LEU A 300 -21.04 -63.69 6.40
CA LEU A 300 -21.45 -62.28 6.56
C LEU A 300 -20.25 -61.37 6.85
N TYR A 301 -19.33 -61.81 7.70
CA TYR A 301 -18.11 -61.06 8.01
C TYR A 301 -17.22 -60.92 6.76
N SER A 302 -17.05 -62.00 5.99
CA SER A 302 -16.32 -61.94 4.71
C SER A 302 -16.97 -61.01 3.67
N LEU A 303 -18.28 -60.85 3.71
CA LEU A 303 -18.99 -59.88 2.88
C LEU A 303 -18.69 -58.43 3.31
N ALA A 304 -18.64 -58.16 4.62
CA ALA A 304 -18.24 -56.86 5.16
C ALA A 304 -16.79 -56.50 4.77
N ASP A 305 -15.85 -57.45 4.89
CA ASP A 305 -14.45 -57.25 4.46
C ASP A 305 -14.35 -56.88 2.98
N ARG A 306 -15.17 -57.47 2.12
CA ARG A 306 -15.19 -57.13 0.69
C ARG A 306 -15.64 -55.69 0.44
N HIS A 307 -16.62 -55.18 1.19
CA HIS A 307 -17.00 -53.77 1.10
C HIS A 307 -15.84 -52.84 1.49
N TRP A 308 -15.11 -53.16 2.57
CA TRP A 308 -13.93 -52.38 2.96
C TRP A 308 -12.81 -52.40 1.91
N LEU A 309 -12.60 -53.54 1.24
CA LEU A 309 -11.64 -53.65 0.14
C LEU A 309 -12.02 -52.75 -1.06
N GLU A 310 -13.29 -52.74 -1.45
CA GLU A 310 -13.74 -51.90 -2.58
C GLU A 310 -13.68 -50.41 -2.22
N ILE A 311 -14.10 -50.04 -1.01
CA ILE A 311 -13.94 -48.69 -0.47
C ILE A 311 -12.48 -48.24 -0.57
N ARG A 312 -11.55 -49.09 -0.10
CA ARG A 312 -10.13 -48.77 -0.10
C ARG A 312 -9.60 -48.57 -1.51
N LYS A 313 -9.95 -49.45 -2.43
CA LYS A 313 -9.59 -49.32 -3.86
C LYS A 313 -10.07 -47.99 -4.44
N LEU A 314 -11.36 -47.66 -4.29
CA LEU A 314 -11.96 -46.42 -4.79
C LEU A 314 -11.33 -45.17 -4.17
N TRP A 315 -10.94 -45.23 -2.89
CA TRP A 315 -10.23 -44.15 -2.21
C TRP A 315 -8.89 -43.85 -2.87
N PHE A 316 -8.04 -44.87 -3.06
CA PHE A 316 -6.73 -44.70 -3.68
C PHE A 316 -6.85 -44.26 -5.15
N GLU A 317 -7.81 -44.82 -5.91
CA GLU A 317 -8.10 -44.36 -7.27
C GLU A 317 -8.48 -42.86 -7.30
N SER A 318 -9.20 -42.37 -6.28
CA SER A 318 -9.55 -40.94 -6.17
C SER A 318 -8.33 -40.08 -5.87
N CYS A 319 -7.45 -40.52 -4.96
CA CYS A 319 -6.18 -39.85 -4.68
C CYS A 319 -5.25 -39.80 -5.90
N ASP A 320 -5.27 -40.82 -6.75
CA ASP A 320 -4.42 -40.88 -7.95
C ASP A 320 -4.81 -39.87 -9.02
N THR A 321 -6.05 -39.33 -8.98
CA THR A 321 -6.49 -38.25 -9.88
C THR A 321 -5.84 -36.88 -9.62
N PHE A 322 -5.04 -36.75 -8.56
CA PHE A 322 -4.22 -35.57 -8.29
C PHE A 322 -2.88 -35.70 -9.03
N ASP A 323 -2.92 -35.65 -10.37
CA ASP A 323 -1.79 -35.86 -11.28
C ASP A 323 -1.11 -34.56 -11.73
N PHE A 324 -1.74 -33.41 -11.50
CA PHE A 324 -1.34 -32.07 -11.94
C PHE A 324 -1.30 -31.89 -13.47
N GLU A 325 -1.96 -32.79 -14.20
CA GLU A 325 -2.05 -32.80 -15.66
C GLU A 325 -3.51 -32.69 -16.13
N SER A 326 -4.44 -33.35 -15.43
CA SER A 326 -5.83 -33.44 -15.81
C SER A 326 -6.79 -33.22 -14.63
N ASP A 327 -7.98 -32.69 -14.93
CA ASP A 327 -9.05 -32.50 -13.94
C ASP A 327 -10.11 -33.62 -14.03
N ILE A 328 -9.70 -34.83 -13.65
CA ILE A 328 -10.61 -35.98 -13.60
C ILE A 328 -11.50 -35.90 -12.34
N SER A 329 -12.82 -35.91 -12.52
CA SER A 329 -13.79 -35.92 -11.39
C SER A 329 -13.70 -37.21 -10.58
N ILE A 330 -13.84 -37.08 -9.25
CA ILE A 330 -13.90 -38.18 -8.28
C ILE A 330 -15.32 -38.45 -7.78
N ASP A 331 -16.33 -37.72 -8.25
CA ASP A 331 -17.71 -37.77 -7.73
C ASP A 331 -18.30 -39.19 -7.79
N LYS A 332 -17.97 -39.91 -8.87
CA LYS A 332 -18.38 -41.31 -9.06
C LYS A 332 -17.79 -42.21 -7.98
N ASN A 333 -16.50 -42.06 -7.68
CA ASN A 333 -15.81 -42.87 -6.68
C ASN A 333 -16.34 -42.56 -5.28
N LEU A 334 -16.54 -41.29 -4.94
CA LEU A 334 -17.09 -40.87 -3.65
C LEU A 334 -18.52 -41.41 -3.45
N SER A 335 -19.36 -41.32 -4.50
CA SER A 335 -20.72 -41.89 -4.47
C SER A 335 -20.73 -43.41 -4.24
N LEU A 336 -19.78 -44.13 -4.83
CA LEU A 336 -19.62 -45.57 -4.62
C LEU A 336 -19.09 -45.90 -3.22
N ILE A 337 -18.16 -45.11 -2.68
CA ILE A 337 -17.68 -45.26 -1.29
C ILE A 337 -18.84 -45.08 -0.31
N ASP A 338 -19.63 -44.01 -0.46
CA ASP A 338 -20.79 -43.74 0.40
C ASP A 338 -21.83 -44.86 0.32
N PHE A 339 -22.07 -45.40 -0.88
CA PHE A 339 -22.92 -46.57 -1.08
C PHE A 339 -22.42 -47.80 -0.29
N HIS A 340 -21.12 -48.08 -0.34
CA HIS A 340 -20.54 -49.21 0.41
C HIS A 340 -20.52 -48.95 1.93
N LEU A 341 -20.28 -47.72 2.39
CA LEU A 341 -20.37 -47.33 3.80
C LEU A 341 -21.80 -47.51 4.35
N LYS A 342 -22.82 -47.15 3.56
CA LYS A 342 -24.22 -47.41 3.89
C LYS A 342 -24.52 -48.91 3.93
N SER A 343 -24.02 -49.65 2.95
CA SER A 343 -24.17 -51.11 2.85
C SER A 343 -23.58 -51.85 4.07
N LEU A 344 -22.39 -51.42 4.52
CA LEU A 344 -21.76 -51.94 5.74
C LEU A 344 -22.64 -51.77 6.98
N THR A 345 -23.36 -50.65 7.09
CA THR A 345 -24.31 -50.42 8.19
C THR A 345 -25.38 -51.51 8.23
N GLY A 346 -25.94 -51.83 7.05
CA GLY A 346 -26.91 -52.90 6.90
C GLY A 346 -26.34 -54.27 7.26
N ILE A 347 -25.18 -54.62 6.73
CA ILE A 347 -24.54 -55.91 6.99
C ILE A 347 -24.17 -56.08 8.45
N TYR A 348 -23.62 -55.05 9.11
CA TYR A 348 -23.32 -55.11 10.55
C TYR A 348 -24.58 -55.27 11.39
N SER A 349 -25.70 -54.65 11.00
CA SER A 349 -27.00 -54.91 11.65
C SER A 349 -27.43 -56.38 11.51
N VAL A 350 -27.17 -57.01 10.36
CA VAL A 350 -27.47 -58.43 10.15
C VAL A 350 -26.54 -59.30 11.00
N ILE A 351 -25.22 -59.04 11.00
CA ILE A 351 -24.25 -59.77 11.82
C ILE A 351 -24.61 -59.69 13.30
N ASN A 352 -24.95 -58.50 13.81
CA ASN A 352 -25.24 -58.25 15.22
C ASN A 352 -26.66 -58.67 15.65
N THR A 353 -27.46 -59.29 14.77
CA THR A 353 -28.75 -59.86 15.16
C THR A 353 -28.50 -60.99 16.16
N ARG A 354 -29.09 -60.89 17.36
CA ARG A 354 -28.85 -61.82 18.48
C ARG A 354 -29.20 -63.25 18.05
N SER A 355 -28.27 -64.18 18.31
CA SER A 355 -28.57 -65.60 18.48
C SER A 355 -28.48 -65.96 19.97
N GLY A 356 -29.18 -67.03 20.35
CA GLY A 356 -29.06 -67.69 21.64
C GLY A 356 -27.77 -68.50 21.79
N SER A 357 -26.93 -68.55 20.74
CA SER A 357 -25.63 -69.21 20.77
C SER A 357 -24.63 -68.44 21.64
N ARG A 358 -23.90 -69.16 22.49
CA ARG A 358 -22.79 -68.61 23.29
C ARG A 358 -21.58 -68.24 22.44
N PHE A 359 -21.51 -68.75 21.21
CA PHE A 359 -20.46 -68.42 20.26
C PHE A 359 -20.81 -67.21 19.39
N GLY A 360 -22.00 -66.61 19.56
CA GLY A 360 -22.39 -65.39 18.84
C GLY A 360 -21.36 -64.28 19.04
N LYS A 361 -20.76 -63.81 17.94
CA LYS A 361 -19.83 -62.69 17.95
C LYS A 361 -20.57 -61.41 17.58
N ILE A 362 -20.36 -60.36 18.35
CA ILE A 362 -20.79 -59.01 18.02
C ILE A 362 -19.61 -58.33 17.35
N VAL A 363 -19.83 -57.76 16.18
CA VAL A 363 -18.88 -56.84 15.58
C VAL A 363 -19.19 -55.49 16.21
N ASP A 364 -18.27 -54.98 17.03
CA ASP A 364 -18.31 -53.58 17.48
C ASP A 364 -18.57 -52.76 16.23
N SER A 365 -19.70 -52.03 16.20
CA SER A 365 -20.05 -51.27 15.02
C SER A 365 -18.87 -50.35 14.79
N GLN A 366 -18.10 -50.58 13.73
CA GLN A 366 -16.91 -49.78 13.39
C GLN A 366 -17.34 -48.37 12.94
N ASP A 367 -18.35 -47.80 13.59
CA ASP A 367 -18.92 -46.47 13.40
C ASP A 367 -17.81 -45.45 13.46
N LYS A 368 -16.81 -45.61 14.35
CA LYS A 368 -15.65 -44.70 14.37
C LYS A 368 -14.84 -44.74 13.06
N LYS A 369 -14.56 -45.92 12.51
CA LYS A 369 -13.83 -46.08 11.23
C LYS A 369 -14.68 -45.58 10.07
N ARG A 370 -15.95 -45.99 10.00
CA ARG A 370 -16.90 -45.56 8.95
C ARG A 370 -17.12 -44.06 8.94
N ASN A 371 -17.41 -43.47 10.10
CA ASN A 371 -17.61 -42.03 10.23
C ASN A 371 -16.33 -41.26 9.91
N SER A 372 -15.17 -41.75 10.35
CA SER A 372 -13.88 -41.14 9.99
C SER A 372 -13.62 -41.17 8.49
N LEU A 373 -13.95 -42.26 7.81
CA LEU A 373 -13.80 -42.34 6.37
C LEU A 373 -14.81 -41.42 5.64
N ALA A 374 -16.03 -41.29 6.14
CA ALA A 374 -17.02 -40.36 5.59
C ALA A 374 -16.56 -38.89 5.73
N GLU A 375 -15.90 -38.54 6.84
CA GLU A 375 -15.27 -37.22 6.98
C GLU A 375 -14.07 -37.05 6.05
N LEU A 376 -13.20 -38.07 5.93
CA LEU A 376 -12.11 -38.06 4.96
C LEU A 376 -12.62 -37.91 3.51
N ASN A 377 -13.76 -38.53 3.14
CA ASN A 377 -14.44 -38.33 1.85
C ASN A 377 -14.79 -36.86 1.58
N LYS A 378 -15.26 -36.13 2.59
CA LYS A 378 -15.55 -34.69 2.46
C LYS A 378 -14.27 -33.87 2.31
N ILE A 379 -13.20 -34.27 2.99
CA ILE A 379 -11.91 -33.59 2.91
C ILE A 379 -11.31 -33.78 1.52
N ILE A 380 -11.27 -35.00 0.97
CA ILE A 380 -10.74 -35.24 -0.39
C ILE A 380 -11.59 -34.55 -1.46
N ASP A 381 -12.91 -34.50 -1.32
CA ASP A 381 -13.80 -33.72 -2.21
C ASP A 381 -13.44 -32.22 -2.19
N SER A 382 -13.27 -31.66 -1.00
CA SER A 382 -12.89 -30.26 -0.83
C SER A 382 -11.49 -29.98 -1.39
N SER A 383 -10.52 -30.86 -1.12
CA SER A 383 -9.17 -30.80 -1.71
C SER A 383 -9.22 -30.87 -3.24
N LYS A 384 -10.09 -31.71 -3.80
CA LYS A 384 -10.23 -31.85 -5.25
C LYS A 384 -10.79 -30.58 -5.87
N LYS A 385 -11.78 -29.93 -5.25
CA LYS A 385 -12.31 -28.64 -5.72
C LYS A 385 -11.24 -27.55 -5.78
N TYR A 386 -10.37 -27.49 -4.76
CA TYR A 386 -9.22 -26.58 -4.78
C TYR A 386 -8.21 -26.98 -5.86
N TYR A 387 -7.95 -28.27 -6.06
CA TYR A 387 -7.11 -28.76 -7.13
C TYR A 387 -7.63 -28.36 -8.54
N SER A 388 -8.93 -28.54 -8.81
CA SER A 388 -9.56 -28.14 -10.08
C SER A 388 -9.48 -26.64 -10.32
N SER A 389 -9.73 -25.85 -9.26
CA SER A 389 -9.59 -24.39 -9.31
C SER A 389 -8.14 -23.99 -9.59
N PHE A 390 -7.18 -24.66 -8.96
CA PHE A 390 -5.74 -24.44 -9.18
C PHE A 390 -5.33 -24.67 -10.62
N LEU A 391 -5.78 -25.77 -11.24
CA LEU A 391 -5.49 -26.03 -12.66
C LEU A 391 -6.00 -24.92 -13.57
N SER A 392 -7.22 -24.43 -13.30
CA SER A 392 -7.81 -23.31 -14.03
C SER A 392 -7.00 -22.01 -13.89
N ILE A 393 -6.50 -21.72 -12.68
CA ILE A 393 -5.61 -20.57 -12.42
C ILE A 393 -4.28 -20.74 -13.19
N ARG A 394 -3.68 -21.92 -13.11
CA ARG A 394 -2.40 -22.24 -13.76
C ARG A 394 -2.45 -22.02 -15.27
N GLU A 395 -3.55 -22.37 -15.93
CA GLU A 395 -3.74 -22.16 -17.37
C GLU A 395 -3.88 -20.67 -17.75
N ARG A 396 -4.45 -19.84 -16.88
CA ARG A 396 -4.62 -18.40 -17.12
C ARG A 396 -3.32 -17.61 -16.92
N ILE A 397 -2.41 -18.10 -16.09
CA ILE A 397 -1.13 -17.44 -15.82
C ILE A 397 -0.19 -17.66 -17.00
N GLN A 398 -0.16 -16.67 -17.89
CA GLN A 398 0.79 -16.63 -19.00
C GLN A 398 2.03 -15.80 -18.60
N PRO A 399 3.24 -16.37 -18.67
CA PRO A 399 4.47 -15.63 -18.46
C PRO A 399 4.59 -14.49 -19.47
N LEU A 400 5.13 -13.34 -19.04
CA LEU A 400 5.40 -12.24 -19.96
C LEU A 400 6.49 -12.63 -20.96
N SER A 401 6.37 -12.11 -22.19
CA SER A 401 7.40 -12.30 -23.21
C SER A 401 8.74 -11.72 -22.76
N SER A 402 9.84 -12.37 -23.14
CA SER A 402 11.19 -11.87 -22.88
C SER A 402 11.46 -10.49 -23.50
N SER A 403 10.68 -10.09 -24.52
CA SER A 403 10.75 -8.76 -25.15
C SER A 403 9.89 -7.69 -24.49
N TYR A 404 9.25 -7.98 -23.35
CA TYR A 404 8.34 -7.05 -22.68
C TYR A 404 9.07 -5.79 -22.14
N THR A 405 8.59 -4.62 -22.55
CA THR A 405 9.20 -3.31 -22.25
C THR A 405 8.48 -2.50 -21.18
N GLY A 406 7.23 -2.83 -20.85
CA GLY A 406 6.38 -2.02 -19.95
C GLY A 406 5.86 -0.73 -20.60
N SER A 407 5.05 0.00 -19.84
CA SER A 407 4.53 1.32 -20.22
C SER A 407 4.19 2.16 -19.00
N SER A 408 4.17 3.49 -19.13
CA SER A 408 3.77 4.37 -18.02
C SER A 408 2.29 4.18 -17.62
N ASP A 409 1.41 3.85 -18.57
CA ASP A 409 0.02 3.50 -18.30
C ASP A 409 -0.08 2.25 -17.43
N GLU A 410 0.67 1.19 -17.73
CA GLU A 410 0.71 -0.02 -16.90
C GLU A 410 1.14 0.28 -15.46
N LEU A 411 1.99 1.28 -15.21
CA LEU A 411 2.31 1.70 -13.83
C LEU A 411 1.19 2.52 -13.20
N ARG A 412 0.68 3.53 -13.91
CA ARG A 412 -0.14 4.62 -13.34
C ARG A 412 -1.65 4.33 -13.36
N ASN A 413 -2.10 3.38 -14.19
CA ASN A 413 -3.49 3.01 -14.33
C ASN A 413 -3.83 1.87 -13.34
N PRO A 414 -4.59 2.14 -12.26
CA PRO A 414 -4.96 1.11 -11.30
C PRO A 414 -5.90 0.05 -11.89
N ASP A 415 -6.59 0.37 -12.98
CA ASP A 415 -7.50 -0.53 -13.70
C ASP A 415 -6.80 -1.31 -14.82
N ASN A 416 -5.46 -1.27 -14.89
CA ASN A 416 -4.73 -2.04 -15.88
C ASN A 416 -5.07 -3.55 -15.73
N PRO A 417 -5.60 -4.19 -16.80
CA PRO A 417 -6.15 -5.54 -16.70
C PRO A 417 -5.10 -6.57 -16.30
N LYS A 418 -3.84 -6.43 -16.75
CA LYS A 418 -2.77 -7.39 -16.41
C LYS A 418 -2.45 -7.37 -14.92
N ILE A 419 -2.26 -6.17 -14.34
CA ILE A 419 -1.96 -6.02 -12.91
C ILE A 419 -3.13 -6.52 -12.06
N LYS A 420 -4.35 -6.17 -12.46
CA LYS A 420 -5.57 -6.60 -11.75
C LYS A 420 -5.71 -8.12 -11.75
N THR A 421 -5.48 -8.76 -12.90
CA THR A 421 -5.47 -10.23 -13.00
C THR A 421 -4.45 -10.84 -12.05
N PHE A 422 -3.15 -10.49 -12.15
CA PHE A 422 -2.14 -11.11 -11.27
C PHE A 422 -2.40 -10.89 -9.78
N LYS A 423 -2.87 -9.69 -9.37
CA LYS A 423 -3.24 -9.44 -7.97
C LYS A 423 -4.41 -10.29 -7.50
N ALA A 424 -5.45 -10.44 -8.34
CA ALA A 424 -6.60 -11.27 -8.02
C ALA A 424 -6.18 -12.76 -7.90
N GLU A 425 -5.37 -13.25 -8.83
CA GLU A 425 -4.87 -14.63 -8.79
C GLU A 425 -3.99 -14.89 -7.56
N ILE A 426 -3.12 -13.94 -7.16
CA ILE A 426 -2.34 -14.05 -5.91
C ILE A 426 -3.27 -14.19 -4.70
N GLN A 427 -4.29 -13.35 -4.60
CA GLN A 427 -5.24 -13.38 -3.48
C GLN A 427 -6.02 -14.70 -3.43
N GLU A 428 -6.44 -15.20 -4.60
CA GLU A 428 -7.11 -16.50 -4.71
C GLU A 428 -6.19 -17.65 -4.29
N LEU A 429 -4.95 -17.68 -4.80
CA LEU A 429 -3.94 -18.69 -4.44
C LEU A 429 -3.61 -18.67 -2.94
N GLU A 430 -3.48 -17.50 -2.31
CA GLU A 430 -3.23 -17.36 -0.87
C GLU A 430 -4.40 -17.90 -0.03
N SER A 431 -5.64 -17.61 -0.46
CA SER A 431 -6.85 -18.15 0.16
C SER A 431 -6.91 -19.68 0.06
N MET A 432 -6.56 -20.22 -1.11
CA MET A 432 -6.49 -21.66 -1.35
C MET A 432 -5.40 -22.33 -0.49
N ILE A 433 -4.21 -21.76 -0.40
CA ILE A 433 -3.12 -22.26 0.45
C ILE A 433 -3.58 -22.34 1.91
N SER A 434 -4.25 -21.30 2.42
CA SER A 434 -4.79 -21.31 3.78
C SER A 434 -5.84 -22.41 3.96
N SER A 435 -6.73 -22.58 2.98
CA SER A 435 -7.82 -23.56 3.03
C SER A 435 -7.31 -25.01 2.97
N VAL A 436 -6.38 -25.30 2.07
CA VAL A 436 -5.77 -26.64 1.94
C VAL A 436 -4.97 -27.01 3.20
N LYS A 437 -4.24 -26.07 3.82
CA LYS A 437 -3.57 -26.31 5.11
C LYS A 437 -4.55 -26.73 6.21
N LYS A 438 -5.70 -26.04 6.32
CA LYS A 438 -6.75 -26.39 7.29
C LYS A 438 -7.36 -27.77 7.01
N LEU A 439 -7.54 -28.13 5.74
CA LEU A 439 -8.00 -29.46 5.35
C LEU A 439 -7.01 -30.55 5.75
N SER A 440 -5.72 -30.33 5.51
CA SER A 440 -4.64 -31.22 5.97
C SER A 440 -4.65 -31.42 7.49
N GLU A 441 -4.73 -30.33 8.27
CA GLU A 441 -4.85 -30.40 9.74
C GLU A 441 -6.10 -31.17 10.19
N SER A 442 -7.23 -30.96 9.50
CA SER A 442 -8.49 -31.64 9.81
C SER A 442 -8.47 -33.13 9.52
N SER A 443 -7.55 -33.61 8.68
CA SER A 443 -7.42 -35.04 8.33
C SER A 443 -6.72 -35.89 9.42
N ILE A 444 -5.85 -35.27 10.22
CA ILE A 444 -4.93 -35.94 11.17
C ILE A 444 -5.66 -36.82 12.21
N PRO A 445 -6.77 -36.39 12.85
CA PRO A 445 -7.43 -37.17 13.90
C PRO A 445 -7.91 -38.57 13.46
N HIS A 446 -8.06 -38.80 12.15
CA HIS A 446 -8.58 -40.05 11.61
C HIS A 446 -7.58 -41.21 11.62
N ILE A 447 -6.28 -40.96 11.87
CA ILE A 447 -5.25 -42.00 12.01
C ILE A 447 -5.60 -43.00 13.13
N ALA A 448 -6.16 -42.51 14.23
CA ALA A 448 -6.51 -43.30 15.41
C ALA A 448 -7.63 -44.33 15.18
N ASN A 449 -8.29 -44.29 14.01
CA ASN A 449 -9.43 -45.14 13.66
C ASN A 449 -9.11 -46.16 12.55
N ASP A 450 -7.85 -46.62 12.44
CA ASP A 450 -7.40 -47.61 11.45
C ASP A 450 -7.53 -47.15 9.99
N LEU A 451 -7.27 -45.86 9.75
CA LEU A 451 -7.28 -45.19 8.43
C LEU A 451 -5.96 -44.44 8.14
N GLY A 452 -4.86 -44.85 8.78
CA GLY A 452 -3.57 -44.15 8.66
C GLY A 452 -3.05 -44.10 7.21
N LYS A 453 -3.26 -45.18 6.42
CA LYS A 453 -2.81 -45.24 5.03
C LYS A 453 -3.62 -44.33 4.12
N GLU A 454 -4.93 -44.27 4.33
CA GLU A 454 -5.85 -43.42 3.58
C GLU A 454 -5.56 -41.94 3.84
N GLN A 455 -5.32 -41.57 5.11
CA GLN A 455 -4.95 -40.23 5.51
C GLN A 455 -3.57 -39.82 4.95
N GLU A 456 -2.55 -40.66 5.08
CA GLU A 456 -1.19 -40.40 4.58
C GLU A 456 -1.18 -40.17 3.05
N ALA A 457 -1.98 -40.94 2.31
CA ALA A 457 -2.12 -40.77 0.87
C ALA A 457 -2.71 -39.41 0.50
N LEU A 458 -3.76 -38.97 1.19
CA LEU A 458 -4.36 -37.65 0.96
C LEU A 458 -3.41 -36.52 1.36
N GLU A 459 -2.71 -36.66 2.49
CA GLU A 459 -1.77 -35.65 2.98
C GLU A 459 -0.60 -35.46 2.00
N THR A 460 -0.11 -36.54 1.40
CA THR A 460 0.91 -36.49 0.35
C THR A 460 0.42 -35.67 -0.85
N LYS A 461 -0.84 -35.84 -1.27
CA LYS A 461 -1.44 -35.06 -2.38
C LYS A 461 -1.66 -33.60 -2.00
N ASN A 462 -2.17 -33.32 -0.80
CA ASN A 462 -2.35 -31.95 -0.31
C ASN A 462 -1.00 -31.21 -0.21
N SER A 463 0.05 -31.87 0.28
CA SER A 463 1.41 -31.31 0.33
C SER A 463 1.95 -30.95 -1.06
N LEU A 464 1.72 -31.82 -2.05
CA LEU A 464 2.10 -31.55 -3.43
C LEU A 464 1.27 -30.40 -4.03
N LEU A 465 -0.02 -30.32 -3.71
CA LEU A 465 -0.89 -29.21 -4.12
C LEU A 465 -0.43 -27.89 -3.52
N LEU A 466 -0.10 -27.85 -2.23
CA LEU A 466 0.45 -26.66 -1.56
C LEU A 466 1.76 -26.19 -2.22
N SER A 467 2.67 -27.12 -2.53
CA SER A 467 3.92 -26.81 -3.23
C SER A 467 3.68 -26.18 -4.61
N ASN A 468 2.71 -26.69 -5.37
CA ASN A 468 2.35 -26.15 -6.67
C ASN A 468 1.65 -24.78 -6.56
N LEU A 469 0.73 -24.61 -5.61
CA LEU A 469 0.09 -23.33 -5.30
C LEU A 469 1.14 -22.26 -4.96
N ASP A 470 2.09 -22.58 -4.09
CA ASP A 470 3.17 -21.67 -3.70
C ASP A 470 4.06 -21.29 -4.89
N LYS A 471 4.41 -22.25 -5.77
CA LYS A 471 5.18 -22.00 -7.00
C LYS A 471 4.43 -21.08 -7.97
N THR A 472 3.14 -21.33 -8.20
CA THR A 472 2.32 -20.52 -9.10
C THR A 472 2.11 -19.12 -8.53
N ARG A 473 1.93 -18.98 -7.21
CA ARG A 473 1.89 -17.68 -6.55
C ARG A 473 3.20 -16.92 -6.73
N LEU A 474 4.35 -17.60 -6.60
CA LEU A 474 5.67 -17.00 -6.82
C LEU A 474 5.82 -16.47 -8.25
N ILE A 475 5.37 -17.22 -9.25
CA ILE A 475 5.36 -16.76 -10.66
C ILE A 475 4.54 -15.48 -10.80
N CYS A 476 3.34 -15.38 -10.22
CA CYS A 476 2.56 -14.13 -10.29
C CYS A 476 3.30 -12.93 -9.68
N TYR A 477 4.02 -13.13 -8.56
CA TYR A 477 4.85 -12.08 -7.97
C TYR A 477 6.04 -11.71 -8.88
N GLU A 478 6.68 -12.68 -9.52
CA GLU A 478 7.75 -12.44 -10.51
C GLU A 478 7.23 -11.59 -11.69
N GLU A 479 6.08 -11.94 -12.26
CA GLU A 479 5.47 -11.21 -13.36
C GLU A 479 5.09 -9.78 -12.95
N LEU A 480 4.51 -9.59 -11.77
CA LEU A 480 4.24 -8.24 -11.24
C LEU A 480 5.53 -7.44 -10.99
N ALA A 481 6.60 -8.07 -10.53
CA ALA A 481 7.89 -7.39 -10.35
C ALA A 481 8.49 -6.96 -11.69
N ILE A 482 8.38 -7.80 -12.74
CA ILE A 482 8.77 -7.46 -14.10
C ILE A 482 7.96 -6.26 -14.59
N ILE A 483 6.62 -6.27 -14.46
CA ILE A 483 5.75 -5.16 -14.84
C ILE A 483 6.16 -3.86 -14.15
N ASN A 484 6.29 -3.88 -12.82
CA ASN A 484 6.65 -2.68 -12.06
C ASN A 484 8.06 -2.17 -12.37
N ASN A 485 9.04 -3.07 -12.58
CA ASN A 485 10.40 -2.67 -12.95
C ASN A 485 10.45 -2.00 -14.33
N ARG A 486 9.83 -2.63 -15.33
CA ARG A 486 9.84 -2.17 -16.72
C ARG A 486 9.02 -0.90 -16.89
N SER A 487 7.78 -0.91 -16.39
CA SER A 487 6.87 0.24 -16.42
C SER A 487 7.38 1.41 -15.58
N GLY A 488 8.03 1.13 -14.44
CA GLY A 488 8.73 2.14 -13.63
C GLY A 488 9.83 2.87 -14.41
N LYS A 489 10.65 2.14 -15.17
CA LYS A 489 11.70 2.74 -16.00
C LYS A 489 11.12 3.61 -17.11
N GLU A 490 10.06 3.15 -17.77
CA GLU A 490 9.41 3.91 -18.83
C GLU A 490 8.72 5.17 -18.28
N ALA A 491 8.01 5.07 -17.16
CA ALA A 491 7.40 6.22 -16.47
C ALA A 491 8.45 7.26 -16.04
N PHE A 492 9.60 6.80 -15.54
CA PHE A 492 10.73 7.69 -15.24
C PHE A 492 11.26 8.37 -16.51
N ALA A 493 11.50 7.60 -17.59
CA ALA A 493 12.02 8.14 -18.85
C ALA A 493 11.08 9.19 -19.46
N GLU A 494 9.77 8.92 -19.49
CA GLU A 494 8.74 9.85 -19.95
C GLU A 494 8.75 11.15 -19.13
N THR A 495 8.75 11.03 -17.80
CA THR A 495 8.74 12.19 -16.89
C THR A 495 10.02 13.00 -17.01
N LYS A 496 11.17 12.32 -17.12
CA LYS A 496 12.47 12.93 -17.33
C LYS A 496 12.52 13.67 -18.66
N GLN A 497 12.02 13.07 -19.73
CA GLN A 497 11.93 13.71 -21.04
C GLN A 497 11.04 14.96 -21.00
N ARG A 498 9.90 14.92 -20.32
CA ARG A 498 9.02 16.08 -20.15
C ARG A 498 9.71 17.22 -19.38
N TYR A 499 10.42 16.89 -18.31
CA TYR A 499 11.25 17.84 -17.57
C TYR A 499 12.40 18.42 -18.41
N ASP A 500 13.10 17.59 -19.19
CA ASP A 500 14.20 18.05 -20.05
C ASP A 500 13.69 18.95 -21.19
N ARG A 501 12.50 18.68 -21.75
CA ARG A 501 11.84 19.59 -22.69
C ARG A 501 11.47 20.92 -22.02
N PHE A 502 10.88 20.88 -20.83
CA PHE A 502 10.56 22.08 -20.05
C PHE A 502 11.80 22.95 -19.80
N THR A 503 12.91 22.36 -19.35
CA THR A 503 14.16 23.10 -19.08
C THR A 503 14.84 23.62 -20.35
N ASN A 504 14.73 22.92 -21.48
CA ASN A 504 15.23 23.43 -22.75
C ASN A 504 14.41 24.62 -23.26
N ASN A 505 13.08 24.58 -23.13
CA ASN A 505 12.22 25.70 -23.50
C ASN A 505 12.52 26.95 -22.67
N GLN A 506 12.76 26.78 -21.37
CA GLN A 506 13.22 27.85 -20.47
C GLN A 506 14.53 28.51 -20.95
N LYS A 507 15.49 27.73 -21.47
CA LYS A 507 16.79 28.24 -21.97
C LYS A 507 16.69 28.94 -23.32
N ASN A 508 15.76 28.52 -24.17
CA ASN A 508 15.62 29.03 -25.53
C ASN A 508 14.78 30.32 -25.63
N ASN A 509 14.46 30.96 -24.50
CA ASN A 509 13.64 32.19 -24.42
C ASN A 509 12.22 32.06 -25.01
N ASP A 510 11.69 30.83 -25.17
CA ASP A 510 10.25 30.65 -25.33
C ASP A 510 9.60 31.09 -24.02
N LYS A 511 8.93 32.25 -24.05
CA LYS A 511 8.40 33.00 -22.89
C LYS A 511 7.35 32.21 -22.10
N THR A 512 7.79 31.17 -21.38
CA THR A 512 6.99 30.52 -20.35
C THR A 512 6.99 31.46 -19.15
N SER A 513 5.83 32.00 -18.78
CA SER A 513 5.74 32.86 -17.60
C SER A 513 6.16 32.10 -16.34
N PRO A 514 6.69 32.79 -15.31
CA PRO A 514 6.98 32.15 -14.02
C PRO A 514 5.77 31.41 -13.42
N GLY A 515 4.54 31.89 -13.70
CA GLY A 515 3.30 31.21 -13.32
C GLY A 515 3.08 29.87 -14.03
N GLU A 516 3.23 29.82 -15.35
CA GLU A 516 3.14 28.59 -16.14
C GLU A 516 4.25 27.60 -15.77
N ALA A 517 5.47 28.11 -15.55
CA ALA A 517 6.60 27.30 -15.10
C ALA A 517 6.33 26.63 -13.74
N ARG A 518 5.77 27.38 -12.80
CA ARG A 518 5.35 26.84 -11.50
C ARG A 518 4.32 25.72 -11.68
N GLN A 519 3.31 25.91 -12.52
CA GLN A 519 2.26 24.93 -12.72
C GLN A 519 2.81 23.63 -13.34
N GLU A 520 3.71 23.73 -14.31
CA GLU A 520 4.33 22.56 -14.95
C GLU A 520 5.22 21.78 -13.97
N LEU A 521 6.01 22.47 -13.15
CA LEU A 521 6.82 21.85 -12.09
C LEU A 521 5.96 21.16 -11.02
N ILE A 522 4.80 21.74 -10.66
CA ILE A 522 3.83 21.10 -9.76
C ILE A 522 3.27 19.82 -10.39
N ASN A 523 2.86 19.88 -11.66
CA ASN A 523 2.33 18.72 -12.37
C ASN A 523 3.36 17.58 -12.42
N LEU A 524 4.62 17.88 -12.76
CA LEU A 524 5.71 16.90 -12.76
C LEU A 524 5.96 16.32 -11.36
N ARG A 525 5.92 17.16 -10.31
CA ARG A 525 6.09 16.71 -8.92
C ARG A 525 4.98 15.75 -8.51
N GLU A 526 3.73 16.00 -8.87
CA GLU A 526 2.62 15.11 -8.52
C GLU A 526 2.69 13.77 -9.27
N ILE A 527 3.13 13.77 -10.54
CA ILE A 527 3.40 12.55 -11.30
C ILE A 527 4.49 11.72 -10.61
N ILE A 528 5.62 12.34 -10.23
CA ILE A 528 6.72 11.64 -9.54
C ILE A 528 6.27 11.09 -8.19
N LYS A 529 5.47 11.84 -7.43
CA LYS A 529 4.90 11.35 -6.15
C LYS A 529 4.00 10.14 -6.35
N LEU A 530 3.19 10.12 -7.41
CA LEU A 530 2.35 8.97 -7.75
C LEU A 530 3.22 7.75 -8.07
N ASP A 531 4.18 7.89 -8.98
CA ASP A 531 5.09 6.82 -9.39
C ASP A 531 5.87 6.26 -8.19
N LEU A 532 6.41 7.14 -7.33
CA LEU A 532 7.07 6.74 -6.08
C LEU A 532 6.14 5.98 -5.15
N ARG A 533 4.89 6.42 -4.97
CA ARG A 533 3.92 5.76 -4.09
C ARG A 533 3.63 4.34 -4.58
N ILE A 534 3.36 4.18 -5.87
CA ILE A 534 3.01 2.88 -6.47
C ILE A 534 4.16 1.88 -6.30
N LEU A 535 5.39 2.29 -6.66
CA LEU A 535 6.56 1.43 -6.58
C LEU A 535 6.95 1.09 -5.12
N ASN A 536 6.86 2.05 -4.19
CA ASN A 536 7.11 1.77 -2.76
C ASN A 536 6.05 0.85 -2.15
N ASN A 537 4.78 1.04 -2.50
CA ASN A 537 3.71 0.15 -2.03
C ASN A 537 3.92 -1.28 -2.52
N PHE A 538 4.29 -1.47 -3.80
CA PHE A 538 4.62 -2.81 -4.31
C PHE A 538 5.73 -3.49 -3.50
N ILE A 539 6.82 -2.77 -3.18
CA ILE A 539 7.91 -3.32 -2.36
C ILE A 539 7.44 -3.65 -0.94
N LYS A 540 6.63 -2.78 -0.34
CA LYS A 540 6.15 -2.92 1.04
C LYS A 540 5.14 -4.06 1.20
N ASP A 541 4.21 -4.18 0.24
CA ASP A 541 3.09 -5.10 0.30
C ASP A 541 3.50 -6.53 -0.10
N THR A 542 4.68 -6.70 -0.71
CA THR A 542 5.22 -8.02 -1.06
C THR A 542 6.00 -8.63 0.11
N ASP A 543 5.68 -9.87 0.50
CA ASP A 543 6.36 -10.59 1.57
C ASP A 543 7.88 -10.68 1.31
N SER A 544 8.66 -10.29 2.32
CA SER A 544 10.12 -10.39 2.35
C SER A 544 10.65 -11.79 2.01
N SER A 545 9.90 -12.85 2.35
CA SER A 545 10.28 -14.24 2.09
C SER A 545 10.41 -14.53 0.59
N ILE A 546 9.60 -13.88 -0.26
CA ILE A 546 9.57 -14.04 -1.72
C ILE A 546 10.92 -13.66 -2.35
N SER A 547 11.59 -12.63 -1.81
CA SER A 547 12.90 -12.21 -2.29
C SER A 547 13.99 -13.27 -2.07
N GLY A 548 13.86 -14.10 -1.03
CA GLY A 548 14.76 -15.23 -0.80
C GLY A 548 14.43 -16.44 -1.67
N SER A 549 13.18 -16.56 -2.13
CA SER A 549 12.67 -17.71 -2.88
C SER A 549 12.81 -17.58 -4.40
N SER A 550 12.96 -16.37 -4.96
CA SER A 550 13.14 -16.16 -6.40
C SER A 550 14.23 -15.14 -6.74
N LYS A 551 15.18 -15.58 -7.58
CA LYS A 551 16.19 -14.70 -8.19
C LYS A 551 15.59 -13.70 -9.17
N VAL A 552 14.57 -14.10 -9.96
CA VAL A 552 13.90 -13.23 -10.94
C VAL A 552 13.19 -12.09 -10.23
N PHE A 553 12.47 -12.39 -9.14
CA PHE A 553 11.83 -11.36 -8.33
C PHE A 553 12.86 -10.40 -7.73
N ALA A 554 13.93 -10.93 -7.11
CA ALA A 554 14.96 -10.12 -6.46
C ALA A 554 15.66 -9.17 -7.44
N GLU A 555 15.99 -9.62 -8.65
CA GLU A 555 16.60 -8.78 -9.69
C GLU A 555 15.68 -7.65 -10.13
N ASN A 556 14.39 -7.93 -10.31
CA ASN A 556 13.41 -6.91 -10.70
C ASN A 556 13.10 -5.93 -9.56
N LYS A 557 13.02 -6.40 -8.31
CA LYS A 557 12.91 -5.55 -7.12
C LYS A 557 14.09 -4.57 -7.02
N ASN A 558 15.32 -5.04 -7.20
CA ASN A 558 16.51 -4.17 -7.24
C ASN A 558 16.41 -3.14 -8.38
N GLY A 559 15.82 -3.51 -9.52
CA GLY A 559 15.53 -2.59 -10.62
C GLY A 559 14.52 -1.50 -10.23
N ILE A 560 13.46 -1.87 -9.52
CA ILE A 560 12.46 -0.93 -8.98
C ILE A 560 13.11 0.03 -7.97
N GLU A 561 13.92 -0.47 -7.05
CA GLU A 561 14.63 0.34 -6.06
C GLU A 561 15.57 1.38 -6.71
N LYS A 562 16.26 0.99 -7.80
CA LYS A 562 17.06 1.93 -8.61
C LYS A 562 16.18 3.01 -9.26
N THR A 563 15.05 2.64 -9.85
CA THR A 563 14.09 3.60 -10.41
C THR A 563 13.55 4.55 -9.33
N ILE A 564 13.23 4.05 -8.14
CA ILE A 564 12.83 4.87 -6.98
C ILE A 564 13.91 5.88 -6.61
N ALA A 565 15.19 5.48 -6.59
CA ALA A 565 16.30 6.38 -6.34
C ALA A 565 16.38 7.48 -7.42
N SER A 566 16.31 7.12 -8.71
CA SER A 566 16.32 8.10 -9.80
C SER A 566 15.12 9.06 -9.76
N LEU A 567 13.93 8.59 -9.39
CA LEU A 567 12.75 9.43 -9.18
C LEU A 567 12.93 10.40 -8.00
N LYS A 568 13.56 9.96 -6.89
CA LYS A 568 13.88 10.83 -5.76
C LYS A 568 14.88 11.92 -6.15
N ASP A 569 15.91 11.57 -6.92
CA ASP A 569 16.88 12.54 -7.42
C ASP A 569 16.20 13.58 -8.33
N LEU A 570 15.37 13.14 -9.28
CA LEU A 570 14.60 14.04 -10.15
C LEU A 570 13.61 14.91 -9.34
N SER A 571 12.97 14.34 -8.32
CA SER A 571 12.11 15.10 -7.41
C SER A 571 12.89 16.18 -6.64
N GLY A 572 14.14 15.91 -6.26
CA GLY A 572 15.02 16.88 -5.60
C GLY A 572 15.35 18.05 -6.52
N ILE A 573 15.66 17.75 -7.78
CA ILE A 573 15.91 18.76 -8.82
C ILE A 573 14.66 19.63 -9.05
N ILE A 574 13.50 19.01 -9.28
CA ILE A 574 12.23 19.74 -9.49
C ILE A 574 11.86 20.59 -8.27
N ALA A 575 12.10 20.11 -7.05
CA ALA A 575 11.85 20.88 -5.84
C ALA A 575 12.74 22.14 -5.76
N SER A 576 14.01 22.02 -6.16
CA SER A 576 14.93 23.16 -6.24
C SER A 576 14.44 24.19 -7.27
N ASP A 577 14.08 23.76 -8.47
CA ASP A 577 13.59 24.63 -9.52
C ASP A 577 12.25 25.29 -9.15
N LEU A 578 11.37 24.56 -8.46
CA LEU A 578 10.11 25.09 -7.96
C LEU A 578 10.37 26.17 -6.90
N ALA A 579 11.31 25.96 -5.97
CA ALA A 579 11.68 26.95 -4.96
C ALA A 579 12.28 28.22 -5.59
N LEU A 580 13.11 28.07 -6.63
CA LEU A 580 13.62 29.20 -7.41
C LEU A 580 12.48 29.96 -8.10
N THR A 581 11.54 29.25 -8.72
CA THR A 581 10.36 29.84 -9.38
C THR A 581 9.48 30.59 -8.39
N GLU A 582 9.21 30.01 -7.22
CA GLU A 582 8.43 30.64 -6.15
C GLU A 582 9.13 31.88 -5.59
N SER A 583 10.47 31.86 -5.45
CA SER A 583 11.26 33.03 -5.07
C SER A 583 11.14 34.17 -6.09
N THR A 584 11.17 33.86 -7.39
CA THR A 584 10.98 34.86 -8.46
C THR A 584 9.59 35.46 -8.42
N LEU A 585 8.54 34.65 -8.28
CA LEU A 585 7.16 35.12 -8.14
C LEU A 585 6.99 36.04 -6.91
N LEU A 586 7.61 35.69 -5.79
CA LEU A 586 7.59 36.53 -4.59
C LEU A 586 8.27 37.89 -4.85
N LYS A 587 9.42 37.91 -5.53
CA LYS A 587 10.12 39.16 -5.90
C LYS A 587 9.26 40.06 -6.81
N ILE A 588 8.57 39.47 -7.79
CA ILE A 588 7.63 40.18 -8.67
C ILE A 588 6.53 40.84 -7.82
N GLN A 589 5.89 40.08 -6.94
CA GLN A 589 4.80 40.61 -6.11
C GLN A 589 5.28 41.72 -5.16
N LEU A 590 6.45 41.56 -4.54
CA LEU A 590 7.03 42.58 -3.67
C LEU A 590 7.32 43.87 -4.45
N ALA A 591 7.87 43.77 -5.66
CA ALA A 591 8.12 44.91 -6.53
C ALA A 591 6.82 45.62 -6.95
N LYS A 592 5.77 44.87 -7.32
CA LYS A 592 4.43 45.43 -7.62
C LYS A 592 3.84 46.17 -6.41
N ASN A 593 3.84 45.54 -5.24
CA ASN A 593 3.32 46.13 -4.00
C ASN A 593 4.09 47.40 -3.59
N GLU A 594 5.41 47.38 -3.67
CA GLU A 594 6.25 48.53 -3.37
C GLU A 594 6.00 49.67 -4.38
N ALA A 595 5.85 49.35 -5.67
CA ALA A 595 5.50 50.35 -6.70
C ALA A 595 4.18 51.06 -6.36
N ASP A 596 3.16 50.31 -5.94
CA ASP A 596 1.87 50.87 -5.52
C ASP A 596 1.98 51.71 -4.24
N LEU A 597 2.76 51.27 -3.25
CA LEU A 597 3.02 52.05 -2.03
C LEU A 597 3.64 53.41 -2.36
N ARG A 598 4.67 53.43 -3.23
CA ARG A 598 5.34 54.67 -3.65
C ARG A 598 4.44 55.58 -4.47
N PHE A 599 3.52 55.03 -5.27
CA PHE A 599 2.50 55.80 -5.97
C PHE A 599 1.57 56.52 -4.98
N GLU A 600 1.08 55.82 -3.95
CA GLU A 600 0.21 56.44 -2.94
C GLU A 600 0.97 57.41 -2.02
N GLU A 601 2.26 57.19 -1.74
CA GLU A 601 3.13 58.19 -1.12
C GLU A 601 3.25 59.46 -1.97
N ALA A 602 3.43 59.33 -3.29
CA ALA A 602 3.49 60.48 -4.20
C ALA A 602 2.20 61.30 -4.16
N LYS A 603 1.03 60.65 -4.13
CA LYS A 603 -0.27 61.33 -4.00
C LYS A 603 -0.42 62.05 -2.66
N ARG A 604 0.04 61.44 -1.56
CA ARG A 604 0.04 62.10 -0.23
C ARG A 604 0.95 63.31 -0.19
N ASN A 605 2.16 63.19 -0.74
CA ASN A 605 3.13 64.28 -0.82
C ASN A 605 2.59 65.44 -1.68
N LEU A 606 1.96 65.14 -2.81
CA LEU A 606 1.27 66.13 -3.65
C LEU A 606 0.20 66.90 -2.86
N LYS A 607 -0.69 66.19 -2.15
CA LYS A 607 -1.74 66.82 -1.32
C LYS A 607 -1.16 67.73 -0.22
N SER A 608 0.02 67.40 0.31
CA SER A 608 0.71 68.21 1.32
C SER A 608 1.50 69.39 0.75
N GLY A 609 1.57 69.54 -0.58
CA GLY A 609 2.39 70.56 -1.25
C GLY A 609 3.91 70.26 -1.23
N ASN A 610 4.31 69.06 -0.82
CA ASN A 610 5.71 68.64 -0.82
C ASN A 610 6.10 68.05 -2.19
N PHE A 611 6.30 68.92 -3.17
CA PHE A 611 6.52 68.52 -4.57
C PHE A 611 7.81 67.72 -4.78
N SER A 612 8.91 68.05 -4.08
CA SER A 612 10.17 67.31 -4.19
C SER A 612 10.04 65.86 -3.71
N ALA A 613 9.33 65.64 -2.60
CA ALA A 613 9.02 64.29 -2.12
C ALA A 613 8.05 63.56 -3.06
N ALA A 614 7.07 64.27 -3.63
CA ALA A 614 6.14 63.69 -4.60
C ALA A 614 6.86 63.20 -5.87
N ARG A 615 7.76 64.01 -6.44
CA ARG A 615 8.61 63.65 -7.60
C ARG A 615 9.49 62.43 -7.29
N ARG A 616 10.14 62.41 -6.13
CA ARG A 616 10.97 61.26 -5.73
C ARG A 616 10.15 59.98 -5.57
N SER A 617 8.99 60.04 -4.93
CA SER A 617 8.13 58.87 -4.74
C SER A 617 7.58 58.33 -6.06
N ILE A 618 7.19 59.19 -7.02
CA ILE A 618 6.69 58.72 -8.32
C ILE A 618 7.81 58.10 -9.18
N GLU A 619 9.03 58.63 -9.13
CA GLU A 619 10.20 58.01 -9.78
C GLU A 619 10.53 56.64 -9.16
N LEU A 620 10.49 56.51 -7.83
CA LEU A 620 10.68 55.23 -7.15
C LEU A 620 9.59 54.22 -7.51
N SER A 621 8.33 54.66 -7.65
CA SER A 621 7.23 53.83 -8.14
C SER A 621 7.56 53.28 -9.53
N ARG A 622 8.06 54.12 -10.45
CA ARG A 622 8.52 53.71 -11.78
C ARG A 622 9.65 52.68 -11.72
N THR A 623 10.67 52.91 -10.90
CA THR A 623 11.78 51.95 -10.75
C THR A 623 11.27 50.58 -10.32
N ARG A 624 10.37 50.54 -9.32
CA ARG A 624 9.82 49.27 -8.81
C ARG A 624 8.88 48.58 -9.79
N THR A 625 8.13 49.34 -10.59
CA THR A 625 7.39 48.79 -11.74
C THR A 625 8.34 48.12 -12.74
N ASN A 626 9.47 48.75 -13.06
CA ASN A 626 10.45 48.18 -13.98
C ASN A 626 11.16 46.94 -13.38
N ASP A 627 11.45 46.91 -12.09
CA ASP A 627 11.98 45.73 -11.40
C ASP A 627 11.04 44.52 -11.58
N ALA A 628 9.71 44.74 -11.46
CA ALA A 628 8.71 43.69 -11.70
C ALA A 628 8.67 43.26 -13.18
N LEU A 629 8.67 44.22 -14.11
CA LEU A 629 8.63 43.95 -15.56
C LEU A 629 9.89 43.26 -16.09
N GLN A 630 11.04 43.48 -15.44
CA GLN A 630 12.28 42.78 -15.77
C GLN A 630 12.23 41.30 -15.41
N LEU A 631 11.50 40.95 -14.34
CA LEU A 631 11.30 39.57 -13.88
C LEU A 631 10.15 38.89 -14.63
N GLU A 632 9.09 39.64 -14.98
CA GLU A 632 7.94 39.15 -15.74
C GLU A 632 7.37 40.24 -16.65
N GLU A 633 7.51 40.02 -17.94
CA GLU A 633 6.99 40.91 -18.98
C GLU A 633 5.47 40.83 -19.05
N ASP A 634 4.77 41.88 -18.59
CA ASP A 634 3.32 41.97 -18.58
C ASP A 634 2.87 43.28 -19.26
N ALA A 635 2.26 43.16 -20.44
CA ALA A 635 1.84 44.28 -21.27
C ALA A 635 0.69 45.09 -20.64
N GLU A 636 -0.22 44.44 -19.93
CA GLU A 636 -1.36 45.09 -19.27
C GLU A 636 -0.89 45.86 -18.03
N TYR A 637 -0.02 45.25 -17.22
CA TYR A 637 0.61 45.92 -16.09
C TYR A 637 1.47 47.11 -16.53
N ARG A 638 2.25 46.99 -17.62
CA ARG A 638 2.98 48.12 -18.18
C ARG A 638 2.05 49.26 -18.58
N SER A 639 1.05 48.98 -19.40
CA SER A 639 0.15 50.01 -19.93
C SER A 639 -0.59 50.76 -18.82
N SER A 640 -1.10 50.02 -17.82
CA SER A 640 -1.81 50.60 -16.67
C SER A 640 -0.91 51.47 -15.80
N THR A 641 0.33 51.03 -15.53
CA THR A 641 1.30 51.80 -14.74
C THR A 641 1.86 53.01 -15.47
N ASP A 642 2.11 52.92 -16.78
CA ASP A 642 2.49 54.05 -17.63
C ASP A 642 1.45 55.16 -17.56
N LYS A 643 0.19 54.83 -17.80
CA LYS A 643 -0.92 55.78 -17.78
C LYS A 643 -1.08 56.48 -16.42
N ARG A 644 -1.11 55.73 -15.32
CA ARG A 644 -1.36 56.32 -13.98
C ARG A 644 -0.20 57.18 -13.50
N LEU A 645 1.04 56.80 -13.80
CA LEU A 645 2.23 57.54 -13.39
C LEU A 645 2.41 58.81 -14.24
N GLU A 646 2.15 58.74 -15.55
CA GLU A 646 2.16 59.93 -16.41
C GLU A 646 1.12 60.96 -15.92
N GLN A 647 -0.10 60.50 -15.62
CA GLN A 647 -1.16 61.38 -15.11
C GLN A 647 -0.76 62.05 -13.78
N LEU A 648 -0.29 61.28 -12.79
CA LEU A 648 0.12 61.84 -11.50
C LEU A 648 1.35 62.75 -11.65
N GLY A 649 2.29 62.42 -12.53
CA GLY A 649 3.45 63.25 -12.83
C GLY A 649 3.04 64.61 -13.38
N LYS A 650 2.04 64.64 -14.27
CA LYS A 650 1.44 65.88 -14.78
C LYS A 650 0.74 66.67 -13.68
N GLU A 651 -0.07 66.02 -12.84
CA GLU A 651 -0.73 66.67 -11.71
C GLU A 651 0.27 67.32 -10.73
N ILE A 652 1.39 66.64 -10.44
CA ILE A 652 2.48 67.19 -9.63
C ILE A 652 3.09 68.44 -10.29
N ASN A 653 3.41 68.34 -11.58
CA ASN A 653 4.06 69.44 -12.30
C ASN A 653 3.15 70.67 -12.42
N ASP A 654 1.87 70.48 -12.71
CA ASP A 654 0.89 71.56 -12.85
C ASP A 654 0.66 72.26 -11.50
N ALA A 655 0.53 71.51 -10.41
CA ALA A 655 0.36 72.05 -9.07
C ALA A 655 1.62 72.80 -8.59
N GLU A 656 2.81 72.26 -8.86
CA GLU A 656 4.07 72.93 -8.54
C GLU A 656 4.26 74.19 -9.38
N ASN A 657 3.88 74.15 -10.66
CA ASN A 657 4.01 75.28 -11.59
C ASN A 657 3.19 76.48 -11.11
N ALA A 658 1.99 76.25 -10.56
CA ALA A 658 1.18 77.31 -9.97
C ALA A 658 1.90 78.04 -8.82
N VAL A 659 2.73 77.34 -8.04
CA VAL A 659 3.57 77.93 -6.99
C VAL A 659 4.79 78.63 -7.60
N VAL A 660 5.46 77.99 -8.57
CA VAL A 660 6.61 78.55 -9.30
C VAL A 660 6.27 79.89 -9.95
N VAL A 661 5.14 80.01 -10.63
CA VAL A 661 4.71 81.28 -11.27
C VAL A 661 4.58 82.40 -10.22
N LYS A 662 3.99 82.10 -9.04
CA LYS A 662 3.86 83.07 -7.94
C LYS A 662 5.21 83.47 -7.36
N ASP A 663 6.11 82.51 -7.14
CA ASP A 663 7.45 82.75 -6.63
C ASP A 663 8.27 83.63 -7.61
N VAL A 664 8.22 83.31 -8.91
CA VAL A 664 8.90 84.06 -9.97
C VAL A 664 8.37 85.49 -10.06
N ARG A 665 7.05 85.68 -9.94
CA ARG A 665 6.46 87.02 -9.86
C ARG A 665 6.98 87.80 -8.65
N ALA A 666 7.04 87.18 -7.48
CA ALA A 666 7.58 87.81 -6.28
C ALA A 666 9.06 88.21 -6.45
N TYR A 667 9.88 87.37 -7.10
CA TYR A 667 11.26 87.71 -7.44
C TYR A 667 11.36 88.85 -8.44
N LEU A 668 10.53 88.87 -9.49
CA LEU A 668 10.49 89.95 -10.48
C LEU A 668 10.16 91.29 -9.83
N GLU A 669 9.13 91.35 -8.99
CA GLU A 669 8.74 92.60 -8.32
C GLU A 669 9.80 93.09 -7.32
N LYS A 670 10.45 92.15 -6.60
CA LYS A 670 11.59 92.48 -5.74
C LYS A 670 12.78 93.02 -6.55
N ALA A 671 13.14 92.36 -7.65
CA ALA A 671 14.24 92.78 -8.50
C ALA A 671 14.01 94.16 -9.15
N LYS A 672 12.77 94.44 -9.59
CA LYS A 672 12.36 95.76 -10.09
C LYS A 672 12.54 96.84 -9.02
N LYS A 673 12.12 96.56 -7.78
CA LYS A 673 12.30 97.47 -6.64
C LYS A 673 13.79 97.75 -6.37
N ASP A 674 14.62 96.71 -6.34
CA ASP A 674 16.06 96.84 -6.14
C ASP A 674 16.72 97.63 -7.29
N TYR A 675 16.30 97.40 -8.53
CA TYR A 675 16.76 98.16 -9.70
C TYR A 675 16.47 99.66 -9.58
N PHE A 676 15.23 100.06 -9.25
CA PHE A 676 14.88 101.48 -9.11
C PHE A 676 15.50 102.15 -7.88
N ASN A 677 15.91 101.37 -6.88
CA ASN A 677 16.74 101.84 -5.76
C ASN A 677 18.23 101.92 -6.10
N THR A 678 18.61 101.62 -7.35
CA THR A 678 19.99 101.60 -7.88
C THR A 678 20.89 100.49 -7.30
N GLU A 679 20.28 99.44 -6.74
CA GLU A 679 20.93 98.25 -6.15
C GLU A 679 21.05 97.12 -7.21
N PHE A 680 21.76 97.38 -8.30
CA PHE A 680 21.77 96.50 -9.48
C PHE A 680 22.27 95.06 -9.23
N VAL A 681 23.25 94.86 -8.35
CA VAL A 681 23.77 93.51 -8.02
C VAL A 681 22.70 92.66 -7.33
N LYS A 682 21.96 93.22 -6.37
CA LYS A 682 20.87 92.50 -5.68
C LYS A 682 19.72 92.16 -6.62
N ALA A 683 19.43 93.05 -7.57
CA ALA A 683 18.44 92.81 -8.61
C ALA A 683 18.85 91.64 -9.53
N GLU A 684 20.12 91.57 -9.94
CA GLU A 684 20.66 90.49 -10.77
C GLU A 684 20.62 89.13 -10.04
N GLU A 685 21.05 89.07 -8.79
CA GLU A 685 20.98 87.86 -7.96
C GLU A 685 19.53 87.35 -7.82
N THR A 686 18.59 88.27 -7.58
CA THR A 686 17.16 87.94 -7.43
C THR A 686 16.57 87.41 -8.74
N LEU A 687 16.94 87.98 -9.89
CA LEU A 687 16.49 87.50 -11.21
C LEU A 687 17.10 86.15 -11.59
N ASN A 688 18.37 85.90 -11.22
CA ASN A 688 18.97 84.57 -11.40
C ASN A 688 18.25 83.50 -10.57
N ALA A 689 17.83 83.83 -9.34
CA ALA A 689 16.98 82.94 -8.53
C ALA A 689 15.62 82.70 -9.19
N ALA A 690 15.01 83.74 -9.78
CA ALA A 690 13.77 83.61 -10.55
C ALA A 690 13.93 82.67 -11.75
N ARG A 691 15.02 82.81 -12.51
CA ARG A 691 15.36 81.95 -13.64
C ARG A 691 15.50 80.48 -13.22
N SER A 692 16.23 80.22 -12.14
CA SER A 692 16.37 78.86 -11.59
C SER A 692 15.05 78.28 -11.09
N ARG A 693 14.19 79.11 -10.45
CA ARG A 693 12.88 78.66 -9.95
C ARG A 693 11.92 78.31 -11.10
N TRP A 694 11.93 79.09 -12.19
CA TRP A 694 11.13 78.86 -13.38
C TRP A 694 11.45 77.51 -14.05
N ALA A 695 12.74 77.16 -14.13
CA ALA A 695 13.24 75.94 -14.75
C ALA A 695 12.84 74.63 -14.03
N VAL A 696 12.22 74.70 -12.84
CA VAL A 696 11.77 73.51 -12.09
C VAL A 696 10.59 72.82 -12.78
N THR A 697 9.69 73.61 -13.38
CA THR A 697 8.45 73.13 -14.00
C THR A 697 8.35 73.47 -15.47
N ASN A 698 9.19 74.39 -15.97
CA ASN A 698 9.18 74.85 -17.35
C ASN A 698 10.49 74.56 -18.06
N ILE A 699 10.39 74.41 -19.37
CA ILE A 699 11.51 74.08 -20.26
C ILE A 699 12.09 75.35 -20.87
N GLU A 700 11.23 76.20 -21.41
CA GLU A 700 11.64 77.44 -22.05
C GLU A 700 11.90 78.55 -21.01
N PRO A 701 12.90 79.42 -21.21
CA PRO A 701 13.17 80.55 -20.30
C PRO A 701 11.99 81.52 -20.19
N ASN A 702 11.84 82.16 -19.03
CA ASN A 702 10.83 83.20 -18.85
C ASN A 702 11.32 84.52 -19.49
N GLU A 703 10.63 84.96 -20.56
CA GLU A 703 11.05 86.14 -21.34
C GLU A 703 11.14 87.43 -20.51
N GLU A 704 10.25 87.62 -19.52
CA GLU A 704 10.28 88.80 -18.65
C GLU A 704 11.53 88.80 -17.76
N VAL A 705 11.90 87.65 -17.21
CA VAL A 705 13.13 87.50 -16.40
C VAL A 705 14.37 87.80 -17.24
N GLU A 706 14.47 87.24 -18.44
CA GLU A 706 15.61 87.45 -19.34
C GLU A 706 15.72 88.92 -19.79
N ASN A 707 14.59 89.56 -20.10
CA ASN A 707 14.56 90.99 -20.44
C ASN A 707 15.05 91.85 -19.27
N TRP A 708 14.61 91.59 -18.03
CA TRP A 708 15.06 92.34 -16.86
C TRP A 708 16.53 92.07 -16.51
N LEU A 709 17.03 90.85 -16.72
CA LEU A 709 18.45 90.54 -16.57
C LEU A 709 19.30 91.40 -17.52
N ALA A 710 18.90 91.52 -18.78
CA ALA A 710 19.60 92.36 -19.75
C ALA A 710 19.61 93.85 -19.34
N ILE A 711 18.49 94.37 -18.82
CA ILE A 711 18.36 95.77 -18.34
C ILE A 711 19.26 96.02 -17.13
N VAL A 712 19.20 95.13 -16.12
CA VAL A 712 20.00 95.24 -14.89
C VAL A 712 21.50 95.19 -15.21
N ASN A 713 21.93 94.26 -16.06
CA ASN A 713 23.33 94.13 -16.47
C ASN A 713 23.83 95.39 -17.18
N THR A 714 23.02 95.98 -18.05
CA THR A 714 23.35 97.23 -18.75
C THR A 714 23.48 98.40 -17.77
N ALA A 715 22.57 98.55 -16.81
CA ALA A 715 22.65 99.62 -15.82
C ALA A 715 23.83 99.45 -14.82
N GLY A 716 24.11 98.21 -14.42
CA GLY A 716 25.23 97.86 -13.54
C GLY A 716 26.59 98.23 -14.15
N THR A 717 26.79 97.95 -15.45
CA THR A 717 28.03 98.31 -16.16
C THR A 717 28.23 99.83 -16.31
N LEU A 718 27.16 100.60 -16.46
CA LEU A 718 27.22 102.07 -16.55
C LEU A 718 27.57 102.75 -15.22
N LYS A 719 27.08 102.23 -14.08
CA LYS A 719 27.33 102.81 -12.74
C LYS A 719 28.74 102.50 -12.23
N THR A 720 29.20 101.26 -12.38
CA THR A 720 30.52 100.83 -11.87
C THR A 720 31.69 101.52 -12.56
N GLY A 721 31.54 101.98 -13.81
CA GLY A 721 32.60 102.67 -14.56
C GLY A 721 32.93 104.11 -14.10
N ARG A 722 32.07 104.76 -13.30
CA ARG A 722 32.24 106.18 -12.89
C ARG A 722 32.96 106.38 -11.56
N THR A 723 32.99 105.37 -10.71
CA THR A 723 33.61 105.42 -9.38
C THR A 723 34.77 104.43 -9.30
N ILE A 724 35.81 104.75 -8.52
CA ILE A 724 36.86 103.78 -8.22
C ILE A 724 36.36 102.94 -7.03
N PRO A 725 36.09 101.64 -7.19
CA PRO A 725 35.64 100.82 -6.06
C PRO A 725 36.80 100.66 -5.05
N PRO A 726 36.53 100.64 -3.73
CA PRO A 726 37.57 100.42 -2.70
C PRO A 726 38.38 99.13 -2.90
N SER A 727 37.79 98.15 -3.60
CA SER A 727 38.42 96.88 -3.98
C SER A 727 39.34 96.95 -5.21
N ALA A 728 39.42 98.09 -5.90
CA ALA A 728 40.30 98.21 -7.07
C ALA A 728 41.78 98.08 -6.65
N PRO A 729 42.61 97.28 -7.37
CA PRO A 729 44.00 97.06 -7.00
C PRO A 729 44.85 98.33 -6.85
N LEU A 730 44.50 99.41 -7.58
CA LEU A 730 45.19 100.70 -7.56
C LEU A 730 44.42 101.79 -6.81
N TYR A 731 43.42 101.42 -6.00
CA TYR A 731 42.55 102.39 -5.31
C TYR A 731 43.34 103.45 -4.51
N PRO A 732 44.33 103.10 -3.65
CA PRO A 732 45.07 104.09 -2.87
C PRO A 732 45.85 105.09 -3.75
N GLN A 733 46.50 104.60 -4.82
CA GLN A 733 47.31 105.45 -5.71
C GLN A 733 46.43 106.42 -6.51
N MET A 734 45.31 105.93 -7.05
CA MET A 734 44.41 106.77 -7.83
C MET A 734 43.71 107.83 -6.97
N ILE A 735 43.30 107.49 -5.75
CA ILE A 735 42.72 108.47 -4.80
C ILE A 735 43.77 109.52 -4.39
N GLN A 736 45.03 109.12 -4.19
CA GLN A 736 46.11 110.07 -3.89
C GLN A 736 46.35 111.06 -5.05
N LEU A 737 46.35 110.59 -6.29
CA LEU A 737 46.47 111.45 -7.48
C LEU A 737 45.31 112.44 -7.60
N LEU A 738 44.08 111.99 -7.35
CA LEU A 738 42.89 112.86 -7.34
C LEU A 738 42.96 113.93 -6.25
N ASN A 739 43.34 113.54 -5.03
CA ASN A 739 43.48 114.47 -3.91
C ASN A 739 44.55 115.53 -4.20
N ASN A 740 45.71 115.12 -4.75
CA ASN A 740 46.77 116.04 -5.13
C ASN A 740 46.33 116.99 -6.27
N ALA A 741 45.68 116.46 -7.31
CA ALA A 741 45.13 117.29 -8.39
C ALA A 741 44.15 118.35 -7.86
N ASN A 742 43.28 117.99 -6.92
CA ASN A 742 42.31 118.90 -6.34
C ASN A 742 42.99 119.98 -5.47
N GLN A 743 44.01 119.62 -4.69
CA GLN A 743 44.82 120.58 -3.94
C GLN A 743 45.52 121.58 -4.86
N LEU A 744 46.18 121.10 -5.92
CA LEU A 744 46.83 121.94 -6.92
C LEU A 744 45.84 122.90 -7.62
N TYR A 745 44.63 122.43 -7.92
CA TYR A 745 43.55 123.25 -8.47
C TYR A 745 43.13 124.38 -7.53
N LEU A 746 42.87 124.08 -6.24
CA LEU A 746 42.48 125.08 -5.24
C LEU A 746 43.58 126.13 -5.03
N ASP A 747 44.83 125.68 -4.97
CA ASP A 747 46.00 126.55 -4.79
C ASP A 747 46.21 127.46 -6.02
N ALA A 748 45.99 126.94 -7.23
CA ALA A 748 46.01 127.72 -8.45
C ALA A 748 44.89 128.76 -8.52
N GLU A 749 43.68 128.41 -8.06
CA GLU A 749 42.56 129.34 -8.00
C GLU A 749 42.88 130.56 -7.12
N GLN A 750 43.51 130.33 -5.96
CA GLN A 750 44.00 131.40 -5.08
C GLN A 750 45.09 132.24 -5.75
N LYS A 751 46.06 131.59 -6.41
CA LYS A 751 47.16 132.26 -7.11
C LYS A 751 46.70 133.12 -8.29
N ILE A 752 45.64 132.73 -9.01
CA ILE A 752 45.03 133.58 -10.05
C ILE A 752 44.43 134.85 -9.43
N LYS A 753 43.72 134.71 -8.29
CA LYS A 753 43.13 135.85 -7.58
C LYS A 753 44.18 136.83 -7.04
N SER A 754 45.37 136.34 -6.67
CA SER A 754 46.49 137.18 -6.20
C SER A 754 47.45 137.67 -7.31
N GLY A 755 47.07 137.52 -8.58
CA GLY A 755 47.84 138.04 -9.73
C GLY A 755 49.01 137.15 -10.18
N GLN A 756 49.22 135.99 -9.57
CA GLN A 756 50.33 135.07 -9.85
C GLN A 756 49.99 134.05 -10.96
N ARG A 757 49.52 134.55 -12.11
CA ARG A 757 48.94 133.70 -13.17
C ARG A 757 49.89 132.63 -13.69
N ARG A 758 51.19 132.93 -13.87
CA ARG A 758 52.18 131.94 -14.36
C ARG A 758 52.37 130.77 -13.38
N ALA A 759 52.43 131.05 -12.08
CA ALA A 759 52.55 130.01 -11.06
C ALA A 759 51.27 129.17 -10.96
N ALA A 760 50.10 129.80 -11.07
CA ALA A 760 48.83 129.10 -11.13
C ALA A 760 48.74 128.17 -12.35
N LEU A 761 49.17 128.61 -13.54
CA LEU A 761 49.16 127.77 -14.74
C LEU A 761 50.06 126.54 -14.59
N ASN A 762 51.21 126.66 -13.90
CA ASN A 762 52.06 125.50 -13.59
C ASN A 762 51.34 124.50 -12.67
N ASN A 763 50.70 124.97 -11.60
CA ASN A 763 49.89 124.12 -10.72
C ASN A 763 48.76 123.42 -11.49
N LEU A 764 48.06 124.14 -12.37
CA LEU A 764 46.96 123.57 -13.16
C LEU A 764 47.45 122.54 -14.18
N ASN A 765 48.61 122.74 -14.78
CA ASN A 765 49.22 121.75 -15.67
C ASN A 765 49.62 120.47 -14.91
N GLN A 766 50.16 120.59 -13.69
CA GLN A 766 50.44 119.44 -12.83
C GLN A 766 49.15 118.72 -12.38
N ALA A 767 48.10 119.47 -12.05
CA ALA A 767 46.80 118.90 -11.73
C ALA A 767 46.21 118.12 -12.92
N LYS A 768 46.35 118.65 -14.15
CA LYS A 768 45.96 117.94 -15.38
C LYS A 768 46.73 116.65 -15.60
N GLU A 769 48.03 116.62 -15.29
CA GLU A 769 48.82 115.40 -15.43
C GLU A 769 48.37 114.31 -14.45
N ASN A 770 48.12 114.67 -13.19
CA ASN A 770 47.58 113.74 -12.20
C ASN A 770 46.20 113.20 -12.63
N ILE A 771 45.33 114.07 -13.13
CA ILE A 771 44.01 113.68 -13.65
C ILE A 771 44.15 112.74 -14.86
N ARG A 772 45.08 113.02 -15.77
CA ARG A 772 45.34 112.19 -16.95
C ARG A 772 45.74 110.76 -16.58
N GLN A 773 46.56 110.60 -15.54
CA GLN A 773 46.94 109.27 -15.03
C GLN A 773 45.74 108.50 -14.48
N VAL A 774 44.83 109.17 -13.77
CA VAL A 774 43.60 108.55 -13.26
C VAL A 774 42.67 108.16 -14.41
N LEU A 775 42.48 109.03 -15.41
CA LEU A 775 41.63 108.76 -16.58
C LEU A 775 42.20 107.68 -17.52
N LEU A 776 43.50 107.38 -17.45
CA LEU A 776 44.08 106.28 -18.24
C LEU A 776 43.59 104.91 -17.77
N ILE A 777 43.33 104.77 -16.47
CA ILE A 777 42.87 103.52 -15.84
C ILE A 777 41.35 103.54 -15.64
N PHE A 778 40.80 104.69 -15.25
CA PHE A 778 39.37 104.91 -15.01
C PHE A 778 38.85 106.02 -15.94
N PRO A 779 38.64 105.73 -17.24
CA PRO A 779 38.39 106.73 -18.29
C PRO A 779 37.11 107.55 -18.11
N TYR A 780 36.19 107.09 -17.27
CA TYR A 780 34.90 107.74 -16.99
C TYR A 780 34.79 108.21 -15.55
N ASN A 781 35.92 108.34 -14.84
CA ASN A 781 35.91 108.73 -13.43
C ASN A 781 35.33 110.14 -13.24
N GLU A 782 34.29 110.22 -12.41
CA GLU A 782 33.54 111.47 -12.20
C GLU A 782 34.40 112.59 -11.62
N ILE A 783 35.22 112.29 -10.60
CA ILE A 783 36.02 113.30 -9.89
C ILE A 783 37.08 113.88 -10.83
N ALA A 784 37.82 113.01 -11.53
CA ALA A 784 38.82 113.41 -12.50
C ALA A 784 38.21 114.21 -13.67
N GLY A 785 37.10 113.72 -14.24
CA GLY A 785 36.42 114.36 -15.37
C GLY A 785 35.94 115.77 -15.03
N GLN A 786 35.23 115.93 -13.90
CA GLN A 786 34.77 117.24 -13.44
C GLN A 786 35.92 118.16 -13.06
N LEU A 787 36.95 117.67 -12.37
CA LEU A 787 38.09 118.50 -12.00
C LEU A 787 38.84 119.01 -13.23
N ASN A 788 38.96 118.20 -14.28
CA ASN A 788 39.56 118.63 -15.55
C ASN A 788 38.77 119.80 -16.17
N LEU A 789 37.44 119.70 -16.21
CA LEU A 789 36.58 120.76 -16.71
C LEU A 789 36.67 122.03 -15.86
N LYS A 790 36.76 121.91 -14.54
CA LYS A 790 36.98 123.03 -13.62
C LYS A 790 38.31 123.74 -13.89
N ILE A 791 39.37 122.99 -14.16
CA ILE A 791 40.67 123.54 -14.55
C ILE A 791 40.55 124.30 -15.88
N ASP A 792 39.93 123.71 -16.91
CA ASP A 792 39.76 124.38 -18.21
C ASP A 792 39.01 125.71 -18.07
N LYS A 793 37.94 125.74 -17.28
CA LYS A 793 37.17 126.96 -16.97
C LYS A 793 38.01 128.02 -16.28
N LEU A 794 38.92 127.61 -15.39
CA LEU A 794 39.76 128.53 -14.62
C LEU A 794 40.91 129.12 -15.46
N ILE A 795 41.45 128.35 -16.42
CA ILE A 795 42.53 128.80 -17.32
C ILE A 795 42.02 129.86 -18.29
N ASP A 796 40.90 129.57 -18.96
CA ASP A 796 40.28 130.42 -19.99
C ASP A 796 38.75 130.30 -19.97
N PRO A 797 38.07 131.16 -19.18
CA PRO A 797 36.62 131.12 -19.05
C PRO A 797 35.87 131.35 -20.38
N VAL A 798 36.43 132.15 -21.29
CA VAL A 798 35.75 132.53 -22.54
C VAL A 798 35.79 131.35 -23.52
N ASN A 799 36.97 130.79 -23.75
CA ASN A 799 37.11 129.59 -24.59
C ASN A 799 36.37 128.40 -23.96
N PHE A 800 36.38 128.26 -22.63
CA PHE A 800 35.65 127.18 -21.95
C PHE A 800 34.15 127.19 -22.30
N ASN A 801 33.48 128.34 -22.31
CA ASN A 801 32.05 128.40 -22.62
C ASN A 801 31.75 127.93 -24.06
N GLU A 802 32.59 128.29 -25.03
CA GLU A 802 32.49 127.78 -26.41
C GLU A 802 32.73 126.27 -26.49
N GLN A 803 33.77 125.77 -25.81
CA GLN A 803 34.07 124.33 -25.76
C GLN A 803 32.98 123.53 -25.02
N PHE A 804 32.40 124.08 -23.96
CA PHE A 804 31.29 123.48 -23.22
C PHE A 804 30.08 123.31 -24.14
N LYS A 805 29.69 124.37 -24.87
CA LYS A 805 28.60 124.31 -25.85
C LYS A 805 28.86 123.27 -26.95
N ARG A 806 30.09 123.22 -27.48
CA ARG A 806 30.49 122.20 -28.48
C ARG A 806 30.37 120.79 -27.92
N LYS A 807 30.86 120.53 -26.70
CA LYS A 807 30.76 119.22 -26.03
C LYS A 807 29.31 118.79 -25.82
N VAL A 808 28.43 119.70 -25.38
CA VAL A 808 26.98 119.41 -25.25
C VAL A 808 26.38 119.01 -26.61
N GLN A 809 26.75 119.70 -27.69
CA GLN A 809 26.25 119.36 -29.03
C GLN A 809 26.80 118.02 -29.53
N THR A 810 28.08 117.71 -29.27
CA THR A 810 28.68 116.41 -29.60
C THR A 810 27.98 115.27 -28.87
N ILE A 811 27.67 115.44 -27.58
CA ILE A 811 26.92 114.43 -26.83
C ILE A 811 25.54 114.23 -27.45
N ARG A 812 24.85 115.32 -27.82
CA ARG A 812 23.52 115.24 -28.45
C ARG A 812 23.53 114.42 -29.75
N THR A 813 24.62 114.45 -30.52
CA THR A 813 24.73 113.68 -31.78
C THR A 813 25.24 112.26 -31.57
N GLU A 814 26.08 112.02 -30.57
CA GLU A 814 26.83 110.76 -30.42
C GLU A 814 26.32 109.83 -29.32
N TYR A 815 25.40 110.27 -28.44
CA TYR A 815 24.97 109.44 -27.30
C TYR A 815 24.34 108.09 -27.69
N LYS A 816 23.81 107.97 -28.91
CA LYS A 816 23.25 106.70 -29.41
C LYS A 816 24.33 105.72 -29.88
N ARG A 817 25.51 106.22 -30.29
CA ARG A 817 26.63 105.43 -30.81
C ARG A 817 27.64 105.10 -29.74
N ASN A 818 27.90 106.04 -28.83
CA ASN A 818 28.83 105.86 -27.72
C ASN A 818 28.16 106.26 -26.40
N SER A 819 27.17 105.46 -26.02
CA SER A 819 26.30 105.66 -24.86
C SER A 819 27.07 105.87 -23.56
N GLN A 820 28.04 105.00 -23.25
CA GLN A 820 28.78 105.03 -21.99
C GLN A 820 29.61 106.31 -21.85
N LYS A 821 30.40 106.65 -22.86
CA LYS A 821 31.22 107.86 -22.86
C LYS A 821 30.36 109.12 -22.86
N SER A 822 29.40 109.20 -23.77
CA SER A 822 28.57 110.41 -23.94
C SER A 822 27.74 110.69 -22.70
N TYR A 823 27.20 109.64 -22.06
CA TYR A 823 26.50 109.79 -20.80
C TYR A 823 27.44 110.19 -19.66
N SER A 824 28.65 109.63 -19.63
CA SER A 824 29.63 110.01 -18.63
C SER A 824 30.01 111.50 -18.73
N ASP A 825 30.38 111.93 -19.94
CA ASP A 825 30.73 113.31 -20.25
C ASP A 825 29.55 114.25 -19.96
N LEU A 826 28.31 113.82 -20.24
CA LEU A 826 27.09 114.59 -19.97
C LEU A 826 26.87 114.84 -18.48
N LEU A 827 27.03 113.80 -17.66
CA LEU A 827 26.92 113.92 -16.21
C LEU A 827 28.04 114.81 -15.64
N ASP A 828 29.26 114.73 -16.19
CA ASP A 828 30.36 115.57 -15.76
C ASP A 828 30.10 117.05 -16.11
N LEU A 829 29.65 117.35 -17.33
CA LEU A 829 29.20 118.70 -17.72
C LEU A 829 28.06 119.19 -16.82
N TYR A 830 27.08 118.32 -16.52
CA TYR A 830 25.96 118.64 -15.63
C TYR A 830 26.42 118.94 -14.21
N GLY A 831 27.48 118.28 -13.73
CA GLY A 831 28.13 118.58 -12.45
C GLY A 831 28.80 119.96 -12.41
N ILE A 832 29.22 120.49 -13.56
CA ILE A 832 29.85 121.82 -13.66
C ILE A 832 28.84 122.96 -13.73
N ASP A 833 27.82 122.85 -14.58
CA ASP A 833 26.77 123.87 -14.70
C ASP A 833 25.41 123.23 -15.00
N LYS A 834 24.63 123.03 -13.93
CA LYS A 834 23.28 122.46 -14.01
C LYS A 834 22.27 123.34 -14.76
N ASN A 835 22.53 124.65 -14.81
CA ASN A 835 21.60 125.64 -15.35
C ASN A 835 21.89 125.96 -16.83
N PHE A 836 22.89 125.32 -17.44
CA PHE A 836 23.22 125.51 -18.85
C PHE A 836 22.00 125.19 -19.74
N PRO A 837 21.59 126.09 -20.65
CA PRO A 837 20.37 125.91 -21.44
C PRO A 837 20.34 124.57 -22.20
N GLY A 838 19.30 123.78 -21.96
CA GLY A 838 19.07 122.49 -22.63
C GLY A 838 19.88 121.30 -22.10
N LEU A 839 20.77 121.47 -21.13
CA LEU A 839 21.59 120.37 -20.58
C LEU A 839 20.77 119.40 -19.73
N ALA A 840 19.90 119.90 -18.86
CA ALA A 840 19.01 119.07 -18.04
C ALA A 840 18.03 118.25 -18.90
N ALA A 841 17.53 118.84 -19.99
CA ALA A 841 16.67 118.16 -20.95
C ALA A 841 17.44 117.04 -21.68
N LEU A 842 18.67 117.30 -22.13
CA LEU A 842 19.53 116.30 -22.75
C LEU A 842 19.89 115.17 -21.77
N LYS A 843 20.18 115.49 -20.51
CA LYS A 843 20.40 114.49 -19.44
C LYS A 843 19.19 113.58 -19.29
N ASN A 844 17.99 114.14 -19.19
CA ASN A 844 16.76 113.36 -19.13
C ASN A 844 16.56 112.49 -20.38
N GLU A 845 16.80 113.03 -21.58
CA GLU A 845 16.69 112.28 -22.84
C GLU A 845 17.63 111.07 -22.88
N VAL A 846 18.90 111.27 -22.49
CA VAL A 846 19.90 110.19 -22.46
C VAL A 846 19.58 109.18 -21.35
N GLU A 847 19.16 109.62 -20.16
CA GLU A 847 18.75 108.70 -19.07
C GLU A 847 17.55 107.85 -19.46
N ILE A 848 16.61 108.40 -20.24
CA ILE A 848 15.47 107.66 -20.80
C ILE A 848 15.96 106.65 -21.85
N TYR A 849 16.83 107.07 -22.77
CA TYR A 849 17.39 106.19 -23.80
C TYR A 849 18.15 105.00 -23.21
N LEU A 850 18.88 105.21 -22.11
CA LEU A 850 19.65 104.18 -21.43
C LEU A 850 18.82 103.34 -20.44
N GLY A 851 17.51 103.60 -20.32
CA GLY A 851 16.62 102.88 -19.41
C GLY A 851 16.83 103.21 -17.93
N LEU A 852 17.68 104.18 -17.60
CA LEU A 852 17.97 104.62 -16.22
C LEU A 852 16.84 105.48 -15.63
N LYS A 853 15.99 106.02 -16.49
CA LYS A 853 14.79 106.77 -16.13
C LYS A 853 13.62 106.31 -16.99
N LEU A 854 12.44 106.20 -16.39
CA LEU A 854 11.23 105.85 -17.15
C LEU A 854 10.91 106.95 -18.16
N PRO A 855 10.64 106.60 -19.45
CA PRO A 855 10.12 107.56 -20.41
C PRO A 855 8.78 108.13 -19.92
N PRO A 856 8.45 109.38 -20.29
CA PRO A 856 7.09 109.89 -20.07
C PRO A 856 6.06 108.97 -20.76
N PRO A 857 4.85 108.82 -20.19
CA PRO A 857 3.83 107.91 -20.71
C PRO A 857 3.55 108.15 -22.20
N ASN A 858 3.76 107.12 -23.04
CA ASN A 858 3.39 107.14 -24.45
C ASN A 858 1.96 106.63 -24.60
N LEU A 859 1.00 107.53 -24.79
CA LEU A 859 -0.43 107.20 -24.89
C LEU A 859 -0.74 106.18 -25.99
N LYS A 860 0.01 106.17 -27.11
CA LYS A 860 -0.18 105.20 -28.19
C LYS A 860 0.28 103.79 -27.77
N ALA A 861 1.44 103.68 -27.12
CA ALA A 861 1.95 102.40 -26.63
C ALA A 861 1.07 101.82 -25.52
N ILE A 862 0.53 102.68 -24.63
CA ILE A 862 -0.43 102.28 -23.58
C ILE A 862 -1.72 101.75 -24.21
N ALA A 863 -2.27 102.43 -25.22
CA ALA A 863 -3.48 101.98 -25.91
C ALA A 863 -3.26 100.64 -26.65
N GLU A 864 -2.11 100.46 -27.28
CA GLU A 864 -1.73 99.21 -27.95
C GLU A 864 -1.54 98.07 -26.95
N SER A 865 -0.85 98.31 -25.82
CA SER A 865 -0.72 97.36 -24.70
C SER A 865 -2.09 96.92 -24.17
N ALA A 866 -3.02 97.86 -23.96
CA ALA A 866 -4.39 97.56 -23.53
C ALA A 866 -5.17 96.73 -24.56
N SER A 867 -4.99 97.02 -25.86
CA SER A 867 -5.61 96.27 -26.95
C SER A 867 -5.11 94.81 -27.00
N LEU A 868 -3.78 94.62 -26.93
CA LEU A 868 -3.16 93.30 -26.87
C LEU A 868 -3.62 92.52 -25.64
N THR A 869 -3.72 93.18 -24.48
CA THR A 869 -4.23 92.58 -23.24
C THR A 869 -5.67 92.11 -23.41
N LYS A 870 -6.54 92.92 -24.05
CA LYS A 870 -7.94 92.55 -24.29
C LYS A 870 -8.08 91.38 -25.26
N SER A 871 -7.22 91.33 -26.29
CA SER A 871 -7.14 90.21 -27.23
C SER A 871 -6.75 88.91 -26.50
N ALA A 872 -5.67 88.94 -25.73
CA ALA A 872 -5.23 87.80 -24.93
C ALA A 872 -6.29 87.37 -23.89
N GLN A 873 -7.01 88.33 -23.29
CA GLN A 873 -8.09 88.06 -22.35
C GLN A 873 -9.26 87.32 -23.00
N ALA A 874 -9.57 87.61 -24.27
CA ALA A 874 -10.60 86.91 -25.02
C ALA A 874 -10.20 85.45 -25.28
N ILE A 875 -8.94 85.19 -25.66
CA ILE A 875 -8.39 83.84 -25.81
C ILE A 875 -8.51 83.06 -24.49
N TYR A 876 -8.11 83.67 -23.37
CA TYR A 876 -8.20 83.03 -22.06
C TYR A 876 -9.64 82.70 -21.66
N ARG A 877 -10.60 83.62 -21.87
CA ARG A 877 -12.02 83.41 -21.55
C ARG A 877 -12.70 82.37 -22.42
N ALA A 878 -12.26 82.22 -23.67
CA ALA A 878 -12.74 81.18 -24.57
C ALA A 878 -12.32 79.76 -24.11
N GLY A 879 -11.31 79.66 -23.22
CA GLY A 879 -10.82 78.39 -22.71
C GLY A 879 -9.99 77.59 -23.71
N ASP A 880 -9.62 78.18 -24.85
CA ASP A 880 -8.82 77.54 -25.90
C ASP A 880 -7.33 77.50 -25.50
N ARG A 881 -6.94 76.41 -24.83
CA ARG A 881 -5.57 76.20 -24.36
C ARG A 881 -4.54 76.12 -25.49
N LEU A 882 -4.92 75.70 -26.70
CA LEU A 882 -4.00 75.61 -27.84
C LEU A 882 -3.55 77.01 -28.30
N SER A 883 -4.39 78.03 -28.07
CA SER A 883 -4.09 79.42 -28.39
C SER A 883 -3.40 80.17 -27.24
N PHE A 884 -3.17 79.54 -26.08
CA PHE A 884 -2.50 80.19 -24.96
C PHE A 884 -1.06 80.67 -25.25
N PRO A 885 -0.23 79.96 -26.03
CA PRO A 885 1.08 80.51 -26.44
C PRO A 885 0.97 81.83 -27.20
N ILE A 886 -0.06 81.97 -28.06
CA ILE A 886 -0.33 83.22 -28.78
C ILE A 886 -0.72 84.32 -27.79
N ALA A 887 -1.58 84.01 -26.82
CA ALA A 887 -1.97 84.94 -25.77
C ALA A 887 -0.76 85.37 -24.91
N LEU A 888 0.15 84.46 -24.57
CA LEU A 888 1.38 84.78 -23.85
C LEU A 888 2.28 85.73 -24.66
N GLN A 889 2.50 85.45 -25.94
CA GLN A 889 3.29 86.34 -26.82
C GLN A 889 2.67 87.74 -26.92
N GLN A 890 1.34 87.83 -27.01
CA GLN A 890 0.62 89.12 -26.98
C GLN A 890 0.83 89.85 -25.66
N LEU A 891 0.83 89.14 -24.53
CA LEU A 891 1.02 89.71 -23.21
C LEU A 891 2.47 90.11 -22.94
N ASP A 892 3.45 89.33 -23.40
CA ASP A 892 4.86 89.72 -23.37
C ASP A 892 5.10 91.01 -24.15
N THR A 893 4.48 91.13 -25.33
CA THR A 893 4.50 92.36 -26.12
C THR A 893 3.79 93.51 -25.39
N ALA A 894 2.63 93.26 -24.77
CA ALA A 894 1.88 94.25 -24.01
C ALA A 894 2.68 94.79 -22.81
N ILE A 895 3.34 93.91 -22.05
CA ILE A 895 4.17 94.26 -20.89
C ILE A 895 5.43 95.02 -21.35
N LYS A 896 6.00 94.68 -22.50
CA LYS A 896 7.13 95.41 -23.08
C LYS A 896 6.75 96.83 -23.50
N LEU A 897 5.54 97.02 -24.04
CA LEU A 897 5.01 98.33 -24.43
C LEU A 897 4.59 99.19 -23.23
N ASP A 898 4.02 98.58 -22.19
CA ASP A 898 3.66 99.23 -20.93
C ASP A 898 4.01 98.32 -19.73
N PRO A 899 5.20 98.51 -19.13
CA PRO A 899 5.62 97.73 -17.96
C PRO A 899 4.75 97.92 -16.72
N GLN A 900 3.85 98.91 -16.69
CA GLN A 900 2.90 99.16 -15.59
C GLN A 900 1.51 98.57 -15.84
N ASN A 901 1.30 97.86 -16.94
CA ASN A 901 0.02 97.20 -17.22
C ASN A 901 -0.19 95.97 -16.32
N ILE A 902 -0.72 96.21 -15.12
CA ILE A 902 -1.00 95.17 -14.11
C ILE A 902 -1.97 94.11 -14.64
N ALA A 903 -2.93 94.50 -15.50
CA ALA A 903 -3.89 93.55 -16.06
C ALA A 903 -3.22 92.55 -17.01
N ALA A 904 -2.26 93.00 -17.84
CA ALA A 904 -1.49 92.10 -18.69
C ALA A 904 -0.64 91.13 -17.86
N ILE A 905 0.03 91.64 -16.82
CA ILE A 905 0.87 90.85 -15.91
C ILE A 905 0.04 89.75 -15.21
N GLN A 906 -1.08 90.13 -14.59
CA GLN A 906 -1.95 89.19 -13.87
C GLN A 906 -2.55 88.15 -14.81
N LEU A 907 -2.93 88.54 -16.03
CA LEU A 907 -3.45 87.61 -17.03
C LEU A 907 -2.38 86.65 -17.52
N LYS A 908 -1.15 87.13 -17.74
CA LYS A 908 0.00 86.29 -18.13
C LYS A 908 0.26 85.23 -17.06
N ASP A 909 0.35 85.64 -15.80
CA ASP A 909 0.55 84.72 -14.69
C ASP A 909 -0.61 83.70 -14.60
N SER A 910 -1.86 84.15 -14.78
CA SER A 910 -3.04 83.26 -14.75
C SER A 910 -3.03 82.23 -15.89
N ILE A 911 -2.64 82.65 -17.11
CA ILE A 911 -2.47 81.74 -18.24
C ILE A 911 -1.35 80.75 -17.97
N GLN A 912 -0.19 81.20 -17.48
CA GLN A 912 0.94 80.33 -17.15
C GLN A 912 0.60 79.31 -16.06
N MET A 913 -0.16 79.70 -15.02
CA MET A 913 -0.67 78.74 -14.03
C MET A 913 -1.65 77.74 -14.65
N THR A 914 -2.49 78.16 -15.61
CA THR A 914 -3.51 77.31 -16.25
C THR A 914 -2.92 76.36 -17.29
N MET A 915 -1.86 76.77 -17.99
CA MET A 915 -1.12 75.93 -18.92
C MET A 915 -0.45 74.75 -18.22
N GLY A 916 -0.11 74.92 -16.94
CA GLY A 916 0.71 73.96 -16.22
C GLY A 916 2.18 74.08 -16.63
N GLY A 917 3.02 73.25 -16.03
CA GLY A 917 4.43 73.21 -16.41
C GLY A 917 4.65 72.28 -17.60
N GLU A 918 5.67 72.56 -18.41
CA GLU A 918 6.03 71.75 -19.58
C GLU A 918 6.96 70.56 -19.25
N ALA A 919 7.60 70.59 -18.08
CA ALA A 919 8.55 69.56 -17.67
C ALA A 919 7.86 68.22 -17.35
N VAL A 920 8.48 67.12 -17.78
CA VAL A 920 8.03 65.76 -17.46
C VAL A 920 8.69 65.27 -16.19
N VAL A 921 7.86 64.90 -15.21
CA VAL A 921 8.28 64.43 -13.89
C VAL A 921 8.73 62.96 -13.89
N VAL A 922 8.06 62.10 -14.67
CA VAL A 922 8.34 60.66 -14.69
C VAL A 922 8.33 60.14 -16.12
N LEU A 923 9.30 59.27 -16.45
CA LEU A 923 9.39 58.63 -17.75
C LEU A 923 8.40 57.45 -17.87
N SER A 924 8.08 57.06 -19.11
CA SER A 924 7.45 55.76 -19.39
C SER A 924 8.36 54.60 -18.99
N ALA A 925 7.81 53.39 -18.77
CA ALA A 925 8.61 52.21 -18.44
C ALA A 925 9.72 51.94 -19.46
N ALA A 926 9.40 52.04 -20.75
CA ALA A 926 10.32 51.83 -21.85
C ALA A 926 11.42 52.91 -21.92
N ASP A 927 11.05 54.19 -21.75
CA ASP A 927 12.01 55.29 -21.76
C ASP A 927 12.89 55.28 -20.52
N GLU A 928 12.37 54.92 -19.34
CA GLU A 928 13.18 54.76 -18.13
C GLU A 928 14.20 53.63 -18.28
N ALA A 929 13.79 52.47 -18.82
CA ALA A 929 14.71 51.36 -19.06
C ALA A 929 15.85 51.77 -20.01
N LYS A 930 15.52 52.47 -21.09
CA LYS A 930 16.50 53.01 -22.05
C LYS A 930 17.38 54.09 -21.42
N TYR A 931 16.84 54.94 -20.54
CA TYR A 931 17.62 55.91 -19.77
C TYR A 931 18.64 55.22 -18.86
N GLN A 932 18.23 54.21 -18.09
CA GLN A 932 19.14 53.44 -17.24
C GLN A 932 20.21 52.71 -18.06
N GLN A 933 19.85 52.18 -19.23
CA GLN A 933 20.80 51.59 -20.16
C GLN A 933 21.82 52.63 -20.63
N ALA A 934 21.39 53.83 -21.03
CA ALA A 934 22.28 54.92 -21.43
C ALA A 934 23.23 55.34 -20.30
N VAL A 935 22.74 55.43 -19.07
CA VAL A 935 23.55 55.72 -17.87
C VAL A 935 24.59 54.63 -17.62
N SER A 936 24.19 53.36 -17.70
CA SER A 936 25.08 52.21 -17.52
C SER A 936 26.20 52.19 -18.57
N GLU A 937 25.85 52.42 -19.85
CA GLU A 937 26.84 52.49 -20.92
C GLU A 937 27.79 53.69 -20.75
N LEU A 938 27.30 54.84 -20.29
CA LEU A 938 28.15 55.98 -19.97
C LEU A 938 29.12 55.68 -18.82
N GLN A 939 28.65 54.99 -17.77
CA GLN A 939 29.50 54.56 -16.64
C GLN A 939 30.58 53.55 -17.06
N LYS A 940 30.26 52.67 -18.00
CA LYS A 940 31.23 51.74 -18.63
C LYS A 940 32.23 52.45 -19.56
N GLY A 941 32.04 53.74 -19.84
CA GLY A 941 32.88 54.53 -20.74
C GLY A 941 32.45 54.49 -22.21
N ASN A 942 31.35 53.83 -22.55
CA ASN A 942 30.83 53.67 -23.91
C ASN A 942 30.05 54.91 -24.38
N ARG A 943 30.76 56.04 -24.52
CA ARG A 943 30.17 57.37 -24.78
C ARG A 943 29.31 57.44 -26.05
N VAL A 944 29.71 56.75 -27.12
CA VAL A 944 28.99 56.74 -28.41
C VAL A 944 27.65 55.99 -28.30
N ILE A 945 27.63 54.85 -27.60
CA ILE A 945 26.42 54.06 -27.39
C ILE A 945 25.46 54.82 -26.46
N ALA A 946 25.99 55.41 -25.38
CA ALA A 946 25.21 56.27 -24.50
C ALA A 946 24.59 57.46 -25.25
N ALA A 947 25.36 58.13 -26.12
CA ALA A 947 24.86 59.23 -26.96
C ALA A 947 23.72 58.76 -27.89
N ALA A 948 23.88 57.62 -28.57
CA ALA A 948 22.85 57.07 -29.45
C ALA A 948 21.55 56.72 -28.71
N LEU A 949 21.65 56.11 -27.52
CA LEU A 949 20.50 55.80 -26.67
C LEU A 949 19.79 57.08 -26.18
N VAL A 950 20.54 58.13 -25.85
CA VAL A 950 19.96 59.42 -25.48
C VAL A 950 19.31 60.12 -26.67
N GLU A 951 19.87 60.07 -27.87
CA GLU A 951 19.19 60.62 -29.06
C GLU A 951 17.88 59.89 -29.37
N GLN A 952 17.84 58.57 -29.17
CA GLN A 952 16.59 57.81 -29.27
C GLN A 952 15.58 58.22 -28.19
N LEU A 953 16.02 58.53 -26.97
CA LEU A 953 15.13 59.09 -25.93
C LEU A 953 14.59 60.47 -26.33
N MET A 954 15.41 61.31 -26.96
CA MET A 954 15.00 62.66 -27.38
C MET A 954 13.92 62.66 -28.49
N GLN A 955 13.67 61.52 -29.14
CA GLN A 955 12.56 61.35 -30.09
C GLN A 955 11.20 61.16 -29.39
N SER A 956 11.18 60.65 -28.15
CA SER A 956 9.96 60.49 -27.35
C SER A 956 9.53 61.85 -26.78
N PRO A 957 8.29 62.33 -27.02
CA PRO A 957 7.80 63.58 -26.44
C PRO A 957 7.89 63.60 -24.91
N ASN A 958 7.64 62.46 -24.26
CA ASN A 958 7.72 62.31 -22.81
C ASN A 958 9.18 62.46 -22.31
N ALA A 959 10.13 61.76 -22.93
CA ALA A 959 11.53 61.81 -22.50
C ALA A 959 12.22 63.13 -22.88
N ARG A 960 11.91 63.72 -24.04
CA ARG A 960 12.45 65.02 -24.48
C ARG A 960 12.19 66.12 -23.46
N ASN A 961 11.08 66.08 -22.74
CA ASN A 961 10.68 67.10 -21.77
C ASN A 961 11.13 66.79 -20.34
N SER A 962 11.85 65.69 -20.11
CA SER A 962 12.36 65.34 -18.80
C SER A 962 13.69 66.03 -18.49
N ALA A 963 13.78 66.62 -17.30
CA ALA A 963 14.99 67.32 -16.85
C ALA A 963 16.21 66.39 -16.80
N LYS A 964 16.06 65.17 -16.27
CA LYS A 964 17.18 64.22 -16.13
C LYS A 964 17.71 63.72 -17.49
N VAL A 965 16.86 63.61 -18.51
CA VAL A 965 17.27 63.22 -19.87
C VAL A 965 18.08 64.34 -20.52
N ARG A 966 17.63 65.60 -20.37
CA ARG A 966 18.36 66.77 -20.88
C ARG A 966 19.69 67.00 -20.18
N GLU A 967 19.73 66.80 -18.86
CA GLU A 967 20.96 66.89 -18.10
C GLU A 967 21.95 65.79 -18.53
N LEU A 968 21.47 64.56 -18.72
CA LEU A 968 22.29 63.47 -19.25
C LEU A 968 22.82 63.82 -20.66
N LYS A 969 21.99 64.36 -21.55
CA LYS A 969 22.41 64.83 -22.88
C LYS A 969 23.50 65.89 -22.77
N LYS A 970 23.27 66.96 -22.00
CA LYS A 970 24.26 68.04 -21.80
C LYS A 970 25.58 67.50 -21.26
N ARG A 971 25.54 66.54 -20.33
CA ARG A 971 26.74 65.91 -19.77
C ARG A 971 27.47 65.07 -20.81
N ILE A 972 26.75 64.31 -21.64
CA ILE A 972 27.36 63.53 -22.72
C ILE A 972 27.97 64.46 -23.77
N ASP A 973 27.25 65.50 -24.19
CA ASP A 973 27.72 66.48 -25.18
C ASP A 973 28.97 67.23 -24.71
N ALA A 974 29.13 67.47 -23.40
CA ALA A 974 30.33 68.08 -22.84
C ALA A 974 31.54 67.12 -22.73
N LEU A 975 31.30 65.81 -22.87
CA LEU A 975 32.32 64.75 -22.80
C LEU A 975 32.71 64.18 -24.18
N LEU A 976 32.00 64.61 -25.22
CA LEU A 976 32.30 64.40 -26.64
C LEU A 976 33.15 65.58 -27.13
#